data_AF-A0A0W0Y0S6-F1
#
_entry.id   AF-A0A0W0Y0S6-F1
#
_cell.length_a   1.000
_cell.length_b   1.000
_cell.length_c   1.000
_cell.angle_alpha   90.00
_cell.angle_beta   90.00
_cell.angle_gamma   90.00
#
_symmetry.space_group_name_H-M   'P 1'
#
loop_
_entity.id
_entity.type
_entity.pdbx_description
1 polymer ?
#
loop_
_entity_poly.entity_id
_entity_poly.type
_entity_poly.pdbx_seq_one_letter_code
_entity_poly.pdbx_strand_id
1 'polypeptide(L)'
;MRKNNSKKPRQVIILSAEAEENCSQSAEIDELMKQFHSLAKIHKNLKLKDDVLRLADKEFRLNQYVTAFQNKTVKANTLIAQIMMHYRNRIDHQAYHHSLVKEITEAVLQLQKLTSKRTSLHNAIEQRFAQVFPATNNIEELQVHKDLAAEALQKQLEKFFLGIFILRIGNKKDPYSLKLTKDLITFLNDTFPLLKDKTTGLNRETIKTLERSVYAHLGVKSWFMKTAASQNTSELIANLFYWQGPESWATLKKQIVALHHLNTKIAAFPLHAIKEFDMLNQLTEQNEQMIKAYALKLPAELSEFSTDLNERLRLFSSEDSEKPIIAQARTKRPLLNEWSNQVDAILAAYQQQCSQLVPSLSALERLQSIHGQQEICIQALQNVERLVEQYRPGHSMFKQKLTLEYESEKKLVFRKLSQSIQAANDALLLIKDKVTVDFELSEARSFCEKILQQQQPLYALRMQAEYTANKLEKEISAVKQLIKNKWQPELQQLYKAYYAPHAGYTQFTNTNPCQPLLEQHYPAMARQKMSLDKHWRELETTRGSELRAWLGNLQSHRDELYYDIQYRNSLERQAKIIQQRLEHPTYQASIKIINALGKEIIRLLQKYSPKIQDFCNEEVQSILADIIQSPDLCLDKKEFSDEENILYDKVDRRIMKLLNIRLLFIKENNHYININPHLTNHTQYREALIKHVNDHLHNDKMEHYSDGKRHYFTQWIRTYVLRPLQTTAIGTYDYFAKRDNKHQFFYATPGASVTEKNLVALGNEMSSELMSAPAA
;
A
#
# COMPACT_ATOMS: atom_id res chain seq x y z
N MET A 1 -19.04 79.65 -59.71
CA MET A 1 -19.23 78.21 -59.98
C MET A 1 -20.57 77.76 -59.41
N ARG A 2 -21.43 77.18 -60.25
CA ARG A 2 -22.75 76.62 -59.91
C ARG A 2 -22.61 75.33 -59.09
N LYS A 3 -23.59 75.05 -58.21
CA LYS A 3 -24.20 73.75 -57.82
C LYS A 3 -24.76 73.86 -56.40
N ASN A 4 -25.90 73.30 -56.01
CA ASN A 4 -27.05 72.76 -56.74
C ASN A 4 -28.19 72.75 -55.72
N ASN A 5 -29.40 73.00 -56.20
CA ASN A 5 -30.64 72.80 -55.47
C ASN A 5 -30.82 71.32 -55.11
N SER A 6 -31.22 71.02 -53.88
CA SER A 6 -32.02 69.84 -53.60
C SER A 6 -33.15 70.22 -52.63
N LYS A 7 -34.27 70.65 -53.22
CA LYS A 7 -35.58 70.71 -52.57
C LYS A 7 -35.90 69.31 -52.05
N LYS A 8 -36.00 69.16 -50.73
CA LYS A 8 -36.72 68.02 -50.12
C LYS A 8 -38.22 68.35 -50.11
N PRO A 9 -39.09 67.35 -50.36
CA PRO A 9 -40.50 67.58 -50.61
C PRO A 9 -41.21 68.00 -49.31
N ARG A 10 -42.01 69.06 -49.39
CA ARG A 10 -43.05 69.34 -48.39
C ARG A 10 -44.07 68.21 -48.49
N GLN A 11 -44.08 67.32 -47.50
CA GLN A 11 -45.25 66.49 -47.24
C GLN A 11 -46.40 67.41 -46.89
N VAL A 12 -47.38 67.46 -47.79
CA VAL A 12 -48.72 67.97 -47.51
C VAL A 12 -49.38 66.91 -46.64
N ILE A 13 -49.43 67.18 -45.34
CA ILE A 13 -50.31 66.45 -44.42
C ILE A 13 -51.67 67.14 -44.53
N ILE A 14 -52.63 66.41 -45.09
CA ILE A 14 -54.05 66.72 -44.99
C ILE A 14 -54.46 66.35 -43.56
N LEU A 15 -54.88 67.34 -42.77
CA LEU A 15 -55.68 67.12 -41.56
C LEU A 15 -56.96 67.92 -41.71
N SER A 16 -58.04 67.19 -41.93
CA SER A 16 -59.41 67.58 -41.66
C SER A 16 -59.75 67.36 -40.19
N ALA A 17 -60.68 68.18 -39.70
CA ALA A 17 -61.28 68.21 -38.36
C ALA A 17 -60.37 68.76 -37.24
N GLU A 18 -60.70 69.96 -36.76
CA GLU A 18 -60.78 70.34 -35.34
C GLU A 18 -60.73 71.88 -35.22
N ALA A 19 -61.85 72.53 -35.55
CA ALA A 19 -62.03 73.94 -35.18
C ALA A 19 -62.12 74.14 -33.65
N GLU A 20 -62.20 73.06 -32.86
CA GLU A 20 -62.28 73.08 -31.39
C GLU A 20 -60.91 72.96 -30.68
N GLU A 21 -59.93 72.20 -31.19
CA GLU A 21 -58.55 72.20 -30.64
C GLU A 21 -57.80 73.53 -30.91
N ASN A 22 -58.16 74.22 -32.00
CA ASN A 22 -57.45 75.40 -32.48
C ASN A 22 -57.71 76.67 -31.65
N CYS A 23 -58.84 76.76 -30.93
CA CYS A 23 -59.07 77.83 -29.95
C CYS A 23 -58.32 77.56 -28.63
N SER A 24 -58.08 76.28 -28.31
CA SER A 24 -57.38 75.83 -27.11
C SER A 24 -55.87 76.15 -27.14
N GLN A 25 -55.19 75.91 -28.27
CA GLN A 25 -53.74 76.12 -28.38
C GLN A 25 -53.34 77.60 -28.34
N SER A 26 -54.14 78.52 -28.89
CA SER A 26 -53.87 79.96 -28.78
C SER A 26 -54.00 80.46 -27.34
N ALA A 27 -55.03 80.00 -26.62
CA ALA A 27 -55.22 80.32 -25.20
C ALA A 27 -54.10 79.72 -24.33
N GLU A 28 -53.63 78.52 -24.66
CA GLU A 28 -52.49 77.86 -24.00
C GLU A 28 -51.19 78.63 -24.24
N ILE A 29 -50.92 79.09 -25.47
CA ILE A 29 -49.76 79.93 -25.78
C ILE A 29 -49.79 81.23 -24.97
N ASP A 30 -50.95 81.90 -24.87
CA ASP A 30 -51.08 83.13 -24.09
C ASP A 30 -50.83 82.91 -22.60
N GLU A 31 -51.32 81.80 -22.04
CA GLU A 31 -51.10 81.45 -20.64
C GLU A 31 -49.62 81.07 -20.37
N LEU A 32 -49.01 80.28 -21.25
CA LEU A 32 -47.58 79.96 -21.20
C LEU A 32 -46.72 81.21 -21.36
N MET A 33 -47.12 82.15 -22.22
CA MET A 33 -46.42 83.42 -22.36
C MET A 33 -46.62 84.33 -21.14
N LYS A 34 -47.78 84.32 -20.46
CA LYS A 34 -47.93 85.02 -19.17
C LYS A 34 -46.97 84.44 -18.12
N GLN A 35 -46.85 83.12 -18.05
CA GLN A 35 -45.89 82.45 -17.17
C GLN A 35 -44.45 82.79 -17.56
N PHE A 36 -44.13 82.78 -18.86
CA PHE A 36 -42.82 83.16 -19.35
C PHE A 36 -42.46 84.62 -19.04
N HIS A 37 -43.39 85.55 -19.25
CA HIS A 37 -43.22 86.97 -18.94
C HIS A 37 -43.08 87.22 -17.44
N SER A 38 -43.82 86.48 -16.59
CA SER A 38 -43.68 86.59 -15.14
C SER A 38 -42.30 86.13 -14.67
N LEU A 39 -41.79 85.02 -15.20
CA LEU A 39 -40.43 84.53 -14.96
C LEU A 39 -39.36 85.48 -15.51
N ALA A 40 -39.56 86.03 -16.71
CA ALA A 40 -38.66 87.01 -17.31
C ALA A 40 -38.61 88.31 -16.48
N LYS A 41 -39.74 88.72 -15.89
CA LYS A 41 -39.83 89.87 -14.97
C LYS A 41 -39.06 89.61 -13.68
N ILE A 42 -39.22 88.43 -13.06
CA ILE A 42 -38.43 88.02 -11.89
C ILE A 42 -36.94 88.04 -12.23
N HIS A 43 -36.56 87.46 -13.37
CA HIS A 43 -35.18 87.44 -13.86
C HIS A 43 -34.59 88.85 -14.03
N LYS A 44 -35.34 89.79 -14.60
CA LYS A 44 -34.93 91.18 -14.82
C LYS A 44 -34.74 91.95 -13.51
N ASN A 45 -35.54 91.64 -12.49
CA ASN A 45 -35.49 92.27 -11.17
C ASN A 45 -34.35 91.71 -10.30
N LEU A 46 -33.89 90.50 -10.56
CA LEU A 46 -32.81 89.87 -9.83
C LEU A 46 -31.44 90.43 -10.27
N LYS A 47 -31.02 91.54 -9.64
CA LYS A 47 -29.75 92.23 -9.88
C LYS A 47 -28.88 92.23 -8.63
N LEU A 48 -27.56 92.20 -8.82
CA LEU A 48 -26.59 92.39 -7.75
C LEU A 48 -26.38 93.89 -7.50
N LYS A 49 -26.09 94.26 -6.25
CA LYS A 49 -25.72 95.63 -5.87
C LYS A 49 -24.36 96.00 -6.47
N ASP A 50 -24.15 97.27 -6.83
CA ASP A 50 -22.91 97.73 -7.46
C ASP A 50 -21.66 97.48 -6.59
N ASP A 51 -21.80 97.60 -5.27
CA ASP A 51 -20.69 97.36 -4.34
C ASP A 51 -20.21 95.90 -4.35
N VAL A 52 -21.14 94.95 -4.54
CA VAL A 52 -20.82 93.52 -4.68
C VAL A 52 -19.99 93.30 -5.92
N LEU A 53 -20.37 93.90 -7.05
CA LEU A 53 -19.65 93.77 -8.32
C LEU A 53 -18.25 94.38 -8.27
N ARG A 54 -18.09 95.54 -7.61
CA ARG A 54 -16.80 96.22 -7.47
C ARG A 54 -15.81 95.49 -6.56
N LEU A 55 -16.32 94.75 -5.59
CA LEU A 55 -15.51 94.10 -4.55
C LEU A 55 -15.43 92.58 -4.71
N ALA A 56 -16.19 91.99 -5.66
CA ALA A 56 -16.20 90.56 -5.94
C ALA A 56 -14.79 90.01 -6.18
N ASP A 57 -13.98 90.70 -6.98
CA ASP A 57 -12.62 90.27 -7.34
C ASP A 57 -11.65 90.25 -6.15
N LYS A 58 -12.02 90.85 -5.01
CA LYS A 58 -11.19 90.89 -3.81
C LYS A 58 -11.35 89.65 -2.92
N GLU A 59 -12.40 88.85 -3.08
CA GLU A 59 -12.58 87.58 -2.33
C GLU A 59 -12.86 86.40 -3.26
N PHE A 60 -12.10 85.33 -3.09
CA PHE A 60 -12.07 84.20 -4.02
C PHE A 60 -13.44 83.57 -4.26
N ARG A 61 -14.18 83.25 -3.19
CA ARG A 61 -15.48 82.56 -3.28
C ARG A 61 -16.59 83.47 -3.79
N LEU A 62 -16.58 84.74 -3.38
CA LEU A 62 -17.50 85.76 -3.87
C LEU A 62 -17.32 85.98 -5.38
N ASN A 63 -16.08 86.06 -5.88
CA ASN A 63 -15.83 86.16 -7.31
C ASN A 63 -16.42 84.96 -8.08
N GLN A 64 -16.22 83.74 -7.57
CA GLN A 64 -16.80 82.54 -8.18
C GLN A 64 -18.32 82.59 -8.24
N TYR A 65 -18.97 83.00 -7.15
CA TYR A 65 -20.43 83.12 -7.11
C TYR A 65 -20.95 84.21 -8.05
N VAL A 66 -20.31 85.38 -8.07
CA VAL A 66 -20.66 86.49 -8.95
C VAL A 66 -20.48 86.11 -10.42
N THR A 67 -19.37 85.47 -10.77
CA THR A 67 -19.11 84.96 -12.12
C THR A 67 -20.15 83.92 -12.53
N ALA A 68 -20.48 82.97 -11.64
CA ALA A 68 -21.52 81.97 -11.89
C ALA A 68 -22.89 82.63 -12.08
N PHE A 69 -23.22 83.64 -11.27
CA PHE A 69 -24.45 84.41 -11.37
C PHE A 69 -24.53 85.17 -12.70
N GLN A 70 -23.47 85.85 -13.12
CA GLN A 70 -23.38 86.55 -14.41
C GLN A 70 -23.55 85.57 -15.58
N ASN A 71 -22.86 84.43 -15.56
CA ASN A 71 -23.00 83.39 -16.59
C ASN A 71 -24.43 82.87 -16.71
N LYS A 72 -25.12 82.64 -15.58
CA LYS A 72 -26.54 82.24 -15.60
C LYS A 72 -27.45 83.37 -16.07
N THR A 73 -27.08 84.62 -15.79
CA THR A 73 -27.80 85.80 -16.25
C THR A 73 -27.75 85.93 -17.77
N VAL A 74 -26.56 85.75 -18.36
CA VAL A 74 -26.38 85.73 -19.83
C VAL A 74 -27.20 84.63 -20.48
N LYS A 75 -27.17 83.41 -19.92
CA LYS A 75 -27.96 82.27 -20.43
C LYS A 75 -29.46 82.56 -20.43
N ALA A 76 -29.99 83.09 -19.34
CA ALA A 76 -31.41 83.42 -19.24
C ALA A 76 -31.80 84.62 -20.14
N ASN A 77 -30.96 85.66 -20.26
CA ASN A 77 -31.19 86.75 -21.22
C ASN A 77 -31.24 86.25 -22.67
N THR A 78 -30.34 85.33 -23.02
CA THR A 78 -30.30 84.72 -24.36
C THR A 78 -31.57 83.92 -24.63
N LEU A 79 -32.01 83.10 -23.67
CA LEU A 79 -33.25 82.34 -23.77
C LEU A 79 -34.48 83.26 -23.89
N ILE A 80 -34.56 84.33 -23.10
CA ILE A 80 -35.64 85.33 -23.17
C ILE A 80 -35.68 85.99 -24.55
N ALA A 81 -34.54 86.45 -25.06
CA ALA A 81 -34.47 87.10 -26.36
C ALA A 81 -34.88 86.15 -27.50
N GLN A 82 -34.42 84.90 -27.47
CA GLN A 82 -34.75 83.89 -28.46
C GLN A 82 -36.25 83.60 -28.50
N ILE A 83 -36.87 83.32 -27.34
CA ILE A 83 -38.28 82.95 -27.28
C ILE A 83 -39.19 84.14 -27.60
N MET A 84 -38.84 85.35 -27.17
CA MET A 84 -39.58 86.57 -27.58
C MET A 84 -39.52 86.81 -29.09
N MET A 85 -38.39 86.51 -29.74
CA MET A 85 -38.25 86.58 -31.18
C MET A 85 -39.09 85.50 -31.88
N HIS A 86 -39.03 84.26 -31.40
CA HIS A 86 -39.80 83.14 -31.96
C HIS A 86 -41.31 83.35 -31.80
N TYR A 87 -41.76 83.82 -30.65
CA TYR A 87 -43.16 84.17 -30.40
C TYR A 87 -43.64 85.25 -31.37
N ARG A 88 -42.96 86.41 -31.44
CA ARG A 88 -43.34 87.52 -32.33
C ARG A 88 -43.42 87.12 -33.80
N ASN A 89 -42.53 86.24 -34.26
CA ASN A 89 -42.45 85.85 -35.67
C ASN A 89 -43.42 84.74 -36.07
N ARG A 90 -43.99 84.01 -35.10
CA ARG A 90 -44.74 82.77 -35.35
C ARG A 90 -46.16 82.78 -34.81
N ILE A 91 -46.51 83.71 -33.92
CA ILE A 91 -47.83 83.74 -33.27
C ILE A 91 -48.98 83.94 -34.26
N ASP A 92 -48.80 84.75 -35.30
CA ASP A 92 -49.82 85.02 -36.31
C ASP A 92 -50.00 83.86 -37.32
N HIS A 93 -49.19 82.80 -37.20
CA HIS A 93 -49.19 81.66 -38.11
C HIS A 93 -49.58 80.36 -37.39
N GLN A 94 -50.84 79.96 -37.52
CA GLN A 94 -51.44 78.80 -36.85
C GLN A 94 -50.66 77.49 -37.06
N ALA A 95 -50.07 77.26 -38.23
CA ALA A 95 -49.27 76.07 -38.52
C ALA A 95 -48.05 75.86 -37.59
N TYR A 96 -47.64 76.90 -36.85
CA TYR A 96 -46.52 76.84 -35.91
C TYR A 96 -46.95 76.77 -34.44
N HIS A 97 -48.25 76.83 -34.13
CA HIS A 97 -48.75 76.92 -32.74
C HIS A 97 -48.32 75.73 -31.89
N HIS A 98 -48.49 74.49 -32.37
CA HIS A 98 -48.03 73.30 -31.65
C HIS A 98 -46.51 73.30 -31.35
N SER A 99 -45.70 73.70 -32.33
CA SER A 99 -44.24 73.83 -32.14
C SER A 99 -43.91 74.94 -31.14
N LEU A 100 -44.68 76.02 -31.15
CA LEU A 100 -44.50 77.18 -30.29
C LEU A 100 -44.91 76.88 -28.84
N VAL A 101 -46.01 76.15 -28.61
CA VAL A 101 -46.40 75.61 -27.29
C VAL A 101 -45.26 74.79 -26.69
N LYS A 102 -44.67 73.89 -27.46
CA LYS A 102 -43.55 73.05 -27.01
C LYS A 102 -42.31 73.87 -26.69
N GLU A 103 -41.91 74.78 -27.59
CA GLU A 103 -40.76 75.67 -27.38
C GLU A 103 -40.93 76.57 -26.15
N ILE A 104 -42.10 77.18 -25.97
CA ILE A 104 -42.39 78.05 -24.82
C ILE A 104 -42.47 77.22 -23.53
N THR A 105 -43.10 76.05 -23.53
CA THR A 105 -43.15 75.16 -22.36
C THR A 105 -41.75 74.76 -21.89
N GLU A 106 -40.89 74.33 -22.82
CA GLU A 106 -39.51 73.99 -22.50
C GLU A 106 -38.74 75.21 -22.00
N ALA A 107 -38.95 76.37 -22.62
CA ALA A 107 -38.33 77.62 -22.20
C ALA A 107 -38.80 78.09 -20.81
N VAL A 108 -40.07 77.92 -20.47
CA VAL A 108 -40.63 78.20 -19.13
C VAL A 108 -39.92 77.32 -18.10
N LEU A 109 -39.78 76.02 -18.34
CA LEU A 109 -39.07 75.10 -17.45
C LEU A 109 -37.57 75.46 -17.30
N GLN A 110 -36.90 75.75 -18.41
CA GLN A 110 -35.49 76.15 -18.39
C GLN A 110 -35.29 77.50 -17.67
N LEU A 111 -36.17 78.47 -17.91
CA LEU A 111 -36.11 79.79 -17.28
C LEU A 111 -36.45 79.70 -15.79
N GLN A 112 -37.39 78.83 -15.38
CA GLN A 112 -37.69 78.55 -13.98
C GLN A 112 -36.47 77.94 -13.27
N LYS A 113 -35.80 76.95 -13.90
CA LYS A 113 -34.56 76.33 -13.38
C LYS A 113 -33.40 77.33 -13.30
N LEU A 114 -33.28 78.24 -14.27
CA LEU A 114 -32.26 79.29 -14.24
C LEU A 114 -32.58 80.32 -13.16
N THR A 115 -33.85 80.71 -13.00
CA THR A 115 -34.31 81.67 -12.00
C THR A 115 -34.07 81.12 -10.60
N SER A 116 -34.45 79.89 -10.29
CA SER A 116 -34.21 79.28 -8.96
C SER A 116 -32.72 79.21 -8.61
N LYS A 117 -31.86 78.80 -9.57
CA LYS A 117 -30.41 78.79 -9.39
C LYS A 117 -29.83 80.19 -9.20
N ARG A 118 -30.31 81.18 -9.95
CA ARG A 118 -29.87 82.58 -9.80
C ARG A 118 -30.31 83.14 -8.46
N THR A 119 -31.53 82.89 -8.00
CA THR A 119 -32.01 83.32 -6.67
C THR A 119 -31.18 82.69 -5.56
N SER A 120 -30.88 81.39 -5.65
CA SER A 120 -29.99 80.73 -4.69
C SER A 120 -28.59 81.33 -4.69
N LEU A 121 -28.01 81.59 -5.87
CA LEU A 121 -26.71 82.27 -5.99
C LEU A 121 -26.76 83.70 -5.45
N HIS A 122 -27.83 84.45 -5.72
CA HIS A 122 -28.02 85.81 -5.22
C HIS A 122 -28.03 85.84 -3.70
N ASN A 123 -28.83 85.00 -3.06
CA ASN A 123 -28.86 84.86 -1.60
C ASN A 123 -27.49 84.46 -1.03
N ALA A 124 -26.80 83.52 -1.68
CA ALA A 124 -25.46 83.10 -1.26
C ALA A 124 -24.41 84.22 -1.41
N ILE A 125 -24.53 85.04 -2.47
CA ILE A 125 -23.69 86.21 -2.69
C ILE A 125 -23.96 87.26 -1.61
N GLU A 126 -25.21 87.57 -1.30
CA GLU A 126 -25.56 88.55 -0.27
C GLU A 126 -25.08 88.12 1.12
N GLN A 127 -25.32 86.86 1.49
CA GLN A 127 -24.84 86.30 2.75
C GLN A 127 -23.31 86.36 2.84
N ARG A 128 -22.61 85.94 1.77
CA ARG A 128 -21.14 85.95 1.74
C ARG A 128 -20.58 87.37 1.74
N PHE A 129 -21.21 88.28 1.01
CA PHE A 129 -20.80 89.68 0.97
C PHE A 129 -20.93 90.34 2.35
N ALA A 130 -22.05 90.11 3.05
CA ALA A 130 -22.25 90.62 4.41
C ALA A 130 -21.22 90.07 5.41
N GLN A 131 -20.83 88.80 5.25
CA GLN A 131 -19.80 88.17 6.08
C GLN A 131 -18.40 88.76 5.84
N VAL A 132 -18.05 89.00 4.57
CA VAL A 132 -16.68 89.40 4.16
C VAL A 132 -16.49 90.92 4.21
N PHE A 133 -17.55 91.69 4.02
CA PHE A 133 -17.55 93.15 4.02
C PHE A 133 -18.55 93.68 5.07
N PRO A 134 -18.17 93.68 6.37
CA PRO A 134 -19.05 94.17 7.42
C PRO A 134 -19.45 95.63 7.19
N ALA A 135 -20.75 95.93 7.33
CA ALA A 135 -21.28 97.28 7.14
C ALA A 135 -20.87 98.25 8.26
N THR A 136 -20.54 97.72 9.44
CA THR A 136 -20.12 98.49 10.63
C THR A 136 -18.77 99.19 10.43
N ASN A 137 -18.60 100.36 11.05
CA ASN A 137 -17.31 101.04 11.19
C ASN A 137 -16.82 101.01 12.65
N ASN A 138 -17.53 100.31 13.55
CA ASN A 138 -17.13 100.12 14.93
C ASN A 138 -15.88 99.22 14.97
N ILE A 139 -14.82 99.72 15.60
CA ILE A 139 -13.53 99.02 15.69
C ILE A 139 -13.67 97.72 16.49
N GLU A 140 -14.45 97.70 17.58
CA GLU A 140 -14.64 96.52 18.44
C GLU A 140 -15.35 95.40 17.67
N GLU A 141 -16.42 95.72 16.94
CA GLU A 141 -17.14 94.75 16.11
C GLU A 141 -16.28 94.25 14.95
N LEU A 142 -15.52 95.13 14.30
CA LEU A 142 -14.58 94.73 13.24
C LEU A 142 -13.46 93.83 13.77
N GLN A 143 -13.02 94.02 15.01
CA GLN A 143 -12.03 93.15 15.64
C GLN A 143 -12.60 91.74 15.87
N VAL A 144 -13.84 91.62 16.36
CA VAL A 144 -14.52 90.32 16.49
C VAL A 144 -14.63 89.61 15.14
N HIS A 145 -15.01 90.33 14.08
CA HIS A 145 -15.08 89.75 12.73
C HIS A 145 -13.71 89.31 12.21
N LYS A 146 -12.65 90.07 12.49
CA LYS A 146 -11.27 89.71 12.14
C LYS A 146 -10.82 88.47 12.90
N ASP A 147 -11.06 88.39 14.20
CA ASP A 147 -10.62 87.27 15.03
C ASP A 147 -11.31 85.96 14.61
N LEU A 148 -12.61 86.01 14.28
CA LEU A 148 -13.33 84.88 13.69
C LEU A 148 -12.76 84.46 12.33
N ALA A 149 -12.39 85.43 11.47
CA ALA A 149 -11.77 85.14 10.18
C ALA A 149 -10.36 84.55 10.33
N ALA A 150 -9.60 85.02 11.33
CA ALA A 150 -8.28 84.54 11.68
C ALA A 150 -8.32 83.10 12.21
N GLU A 151 -9.21 82.80 13.16
CA GLU A 151 -9.42 81.45 13.70
C GLU A 151 -9.80 80.47 12.57
N ALA A 152 -10.70 80.88 11.69
CA ALA A 152 -11.12 80.06 10.55
C ALA A 152 -9.97 79.78 9.58
N LEU A 153 -9.12 80.77 9.29
CA LEU A 153 -7.93 80.58 8.47
C LEU A 153 -6.90 79.69 9.17
N GLN A 154 -6.67 79.88 10.47
CA GLN A 154 -5.73 79.07 11.25
C GLN A 154 -6.06 77.57 11.16
N LYS A 155 -7.31 77.20 11.49
CA LYS A 155 -7.78 75.80 11.39
C LYS A 155 -7.60 75.22 9.99
N GLN A 156 -7.84 76.04 8.96
CA GLN A 156 -7.70 75.62 7.57
C GLN A 156 -6.22 75.44 7.16
N LEU A 157 -5.33 76.33 7.61
CA LEU A 157 -3.88 76.21 7.41
C LEU A 157 -3.33 74.97 8.11
N GLU A 158 -3.75 74.70 9.36
CA GLU A 158 -3.37 73.48 10.10
C GLU A 158 -3.75 72.23 9.31
N LYS A 159 -5.02 72.11 8.92
CA LYS A 159 -5.51 70.99 8.12
C LYS A 159 -4.75 70.82 6.81
N PHE A 160 -4.52 71.93 6.10
CA PHE A 160 -3.86 71.92 4.79
C PHE A 160 -2.39 71.53 4.88
N PHE A 161 -1.62 72.19 5.75
CA PHE A 161 -0.19 71.92 5.86
C PHE A 161 0.12 70.59 6.53
N LEU A 162 -0.65 70.16 7.56
CA LEU A 162 -0.54 68.79 8.08
C LEU A 162 -0.79 67.77 6.96
N GLY A 163 -1.79 68.01 6.11
CA GLY A 163 -2.04 67.19 4.93
C GLY A 163 -0.85 67.14 3.96
N ILE A 164 -0.20 68.29 3.71
CA ILE A 164 1.00 68.36 2.86
C ILE A 164 2.17 67.57 3.47
N PHE A 165 2.44 67.72 4.77
CA PHE A 165 3.57 67.04 5.42
C PHE A 165 3.43 65.52 5.52
N ILE A 166 2.23 64.98 5.27
CA ILE A 166 1.97 63.53 5.17
C ILE A 166 2.24 63.01 3.75
N LEU A 167 2.21 63.86 2.72
CA LEU A 167 2.42 63.44 1.34
C LEU A 167 3.85 62.96 1.15
N ARG A 168 4.01 61.69 0.79
CA ARG A 168 5.31 61.16 0.39
C ARG A 168 5.39 61.28 -1.12
N ILE A 169 6.07 62.29 -1.65
CA ILE A 169 6.29 62.37 -3.10
C ILE A 169 7.28 61.28 -3.51
N GLY A 170 6.78 60.05 -3.64
CA GLY A 170 7.58 58.84 -3.76
C GLY A 170 8.02 58.54 -5.19
N ASN A 171 7.14 58.74 -6.18
CA ASN A 171 7.42 58.27 -7.54
C ASN A 171 7.70 59.43 -8.53
N LYS A 172 8.98 59.82 -8.64
CA LYS A 172 9.46 60.87 -9.57
C LYS A 172 9.36 60.51 -11.05
N LYS A 173 8.90 59.30 -11.40
CA LYS A 173 8.79 58.81 -12.77
C LYS A 173 7.35 58.72 -13.27
N ASP A 174 6.35 58.71 -12.39
CA ASP A 174 4.95 58.67 -12.79
C ASP A 174 4.48 60.04 -13.33
N PRO A 175 4.00 60.14 -14.58
CA PRO A 175 3.55 61.40 -15.17
C PRO A 175 2.43 62.08 -14.40
N TYR A 176 1.57 61.32 -13.71
CA TYR A 176 0.45 61.85 -12.95
C TYR A 176 0.87 62.37 -11.57
N SER A 177 1.72 61.65 -10.84
CA SER A 177 2.40 62.16 -9.64
C SER A 177 3.17 63.45 -9.93
N LEU A 178 3.87 63.51 -11.07
CA LEU A 178 4.58 64.73 -11.50
C LEU A 178 3.62 65.89 -11.77
N LYS A 179 2.49 65.64 -12.44
CA LYS A 179 1.46 66.66 -12.69
C LYS A 179 0.83 67.18 -11.40
N LEU A 180 0.41 66.29 -10.50
CA LEU A 180 -0.21 66.66 -9.21
C LEU A 180 0.77 67.45 -8.32
N THR A 181 2.04 67.03 -8.30
CA THR A 181 3.12 67.75 -7.59
C THR A 181 3.32 69.15 -8.18
N LYS A 182 3.31 69.28 -9.51
CA LYS A 182 3.43 70.56 -10.20
C LYS A 182 2.24 71.49 -9.89
N ASP A 183 1.02 70.94 -9.86
CA ASP A 183 -0.19 71.70 -9.54
C ASP A 183 -0.18 72.18 -8.08
N LEU A 184 0.27 71.35 -7.13
CA LEU A 184 0.48 71.72 -5.72
C LEU A 184 1.54 72.81 -5.57
N ILE A 185 2.70 72.67 -6.23
CA ILE A 185 3.76 73.68 -6.19
C ILE A 185 3.27 75.01 -6.78
N THR A 186 2.54 74.97 -7.89
CA THR A 186 1.97 76.17 -8.53
C THR A 186 0.99 76.86 -7.58
N PHE A 187 0.09 76.10 -6.95
CA PHE A 187 -0.84 76.63 -5.96
C PHE A 187 -0.13 77.27 -4.75
N LEU A 188 0.93 76.63 -4.24
CA LEU A 188 1.73 77.16 -3.13
C LEU A 188 2.46 78.46 -3.53
N ASN A 189 3.03 78.50 -4.74
CA ASN A 189 3.67 79.70 -5.30
C ASN A 189 2.68 80.87 -5.40
N ASP A 190 1.39 80.59 -5.64
CA ASP A 190 0.33 81.61 -5.70
C ASP A 190 -0.26 81.97 -4.33
N THR A 191 0.02 81.19 -3.28
CA THR A 191 -0.61 81.33 -1.95
C THR A 191 0.33 81.97 -0.94
N PHE A 192 1.63 81.63 -0.95
CA PHE A 192 2.61 82.26 -0.07
C PHE A 192 2.78 83.78 -0.28
N PRO A 193 2.77 84.33 -1.51
CA PRO A 193 2.77 85.77 -1.71
C PRO A 193 1.56 86.47 -1.09
N LEU A 194 0.37 85.85 -1.19
CA LEU A 194 -0.86 86.37 -0.59
C LEU A 194 -0.80 86.35 0.94
N LEU A 195 -0.26 85.29 1.55
CA LEU A 195 -0.03 85.22 2.99
C LEU A 195 0.89 86.35 3.48
N LYS A 196 1.94 86.68 2.71
CA LYS A 196 2.92 87.74 3.02
C LYS A 196 2.40 89.16 2.79
N ASP A 197 1.23 89.33 2.18
CA ASP A 197 0.68 90.65 1.85
C ASP A 197 0.49 91.49 3.14
N LYS A 198 0.70 92.82 3.06
CA LYS A 198 0.55 93.69 4.25
C LYS A 198 -0.88 93.65 4.78
N THR A 199 -1.85 93.38 3.91
CA THR A 199 -3.28 93.42 4.20
C THR A 199 -3.77 92.24 5.03
N THR A 200 -3.02 91.15 5.17
CA THR A 200 -3.44 89.98 5.97
C THR A 200 -3.25 90.17 7.47
N GLY A 201 -2.32 91.05 7.87
CA GLY A 201 -1.95 91.23 9.27
C GLY A 201 -1.23 90.03 9.89
N LEU A 202 -0.63 89.15 9.08
CA LEU A 202 0.11 87.96 9.54
C LEU A 202 1.60 88.24 9.75
N ASN A 203 2.24 87.47 10.62
CA ASN A 203 3.68 87.55 10.87
C ASN A 203 4.49 87.05 9.65
N ARG A 204 5.12 87.99 8.95
CA ARG A 204 5.89 87.74 7.72
C ARG A 204 7.10 86.84 7.90
N GLU A 205 7.80 86.93 9.03
CA GLU A 205 8.97 86.09 9.27
C GLU A 205 8.56 84.64 9.54
N THR A 206 7.46 84.43 10.28
CA THR A 206 6.87 83.10 10.47
C THR A 206 6.40 82.48 9.15
N ILE A 207 5.81 83.28 8.24
CA ILE A 207 5.42 82.80 6.91
C ILE A 207 6.63 82.33 6.08
N LYS A 208 7.74 83.08 6.11
CA LYS A 208 8.98 82.67 5.41
C LYS A 208 9.53 81.35 5.95
N THR A 209 9.45 81.14 7.26
CA THR A 209 9.87 79.88 7.89
C THR A 209 8.97 78.72 7.45
N LEU A 210 7.65 78.91 7.46
CA LEU A 210 6.68 77.91 7.00
C LEU A 210 6.89 77.55 5.52
N GLU A 211 7.08 78.56 4.67
CA GLU A 211 7.36 78.39 3.24
C GLU A 211 8.60 77.54 2.98
N ARG A 212 9.71 77.82 3.68
CA ARG A 212 10.94 77.03 3.57
C ARG A 212 10.73 75.58 3.97
N SER A 213 10.03 75.33 5.07
CA SER A 213 9.75 73.97 5.57
C SER A 213 8.89 73.16 4.59
N VAL A 214 7.88 73.79 3.99
CA VAL A 214 7.00 73.14 3.00
C VAL A 214 7.76 72.80 1.73
N TYR A 215 8.54 73.72 1.15
CA TYR A 215 9.32 73.43 -0.06
C TYR A 215 10.41 72.39 0.18
N ALA A 216 11.04 72.39 1.36
CA ALA A 216 12.01 71.37 1.74
C ALA A 216 11.36 69.97 1.80
N HIS A 217 10.17 69.85 2.40
CA HIS A 217 9.42 68.60 2.44
C HIS A 217 9.04 68.10 1.05
N LEU A 218 8.64 69.01 0.15
CA LEU A 218 8.28 68.67 -1.24
C LEU A 218 9.50 68.40 -2.14
N GLY A 219 10.73 68.52 -1.63
CA GLY A 219 11.96 68.24 -2.38
C GLY A 219 12.28 69.26 -3.49
N VAL A 220 11.69 70.46 -3.43
CA VAL A 220 11.99 71.55 -4.36
C VAL A 220 13.33 72.17 -3.95
N LYS A 221 14.29 72.28 -4.89
CA LYS A 221 15.63 72.84 -4.60
C LYS A 221 15.53 74.31 -4.16
N SER A 222 15.56 74.56 -2.85
CA SER A 222 15.93 75.84 -2.26
C SER A 222 17.45 75.95 -2.22
N TRP A 223 18.05 76.99 -2.82
CA TRP A 223 19.50 77.16 -2.89
C TRP A 223 20.18 77.47 -1.54
N PHE A 224 19.42 77.60 -0.45
CA PHE A 224 19.98 77.82 0.89
C PHE A 224 19.28 76.96 1.95
N MET A 225 20.10 76.26 2.74
CA MET A 225 19.84 75.51 3.99
C MET A 225 19.17 74.12 3.91
N LYS A 226 19.92 73.10 4.35
CA LYS A 226 19.41 71.83 4.89
C LYS A 226 18.96 72.08 6.33
N THR A 227 17.68 72.30 6.56
CA THR A 227 17.11 72.21 7.91
C THR A 227 16.24 70.97 8.00
N ALA A 228 16.48 70.15 9.02
CA ALA A 228 15.62 69.01 9.35
C ALA A 228 14.21 69.53 9.64
N ALA A 229 13.22 69.03 8.89
CA ALA A 229 11.81 69.33 9.11
C ALA A 229 11.34 68.59 10.37
N SER A 230 11.51 69.21 11.54
CA SER A 230 10.89 68.74 12.79
C SER A 230 10.38 69.88 13.68
N GLN A 231 10.09 71.04 13.10
CA GLN A 231 9.41 72.11 13.85
C GLN A 231 7.91 71.85 13.86
N ASN A 232 7.34 71.93 15.06
CA ASN A 232 5.94 71.71 15.39
C ASN A 232 5.04 72.57 14.49
N THR A 233 4.51 72.00 13.40
CA THR A 233 3.82 72.76 12.33
C THR A 233 2.64 73.55 12.87
N SER A 234 1.94 73.00 13.86
CA SER A 234 0.84 73.66 14.56
C SER A 234 1.30 74.90 15.34
N GLU A 235 2.48 74.84 15.96
CA GLU A 235 3.09 75.98 16.67
C GLU A 235 3.51 77.08 15.70
N LEU A 236 4.10 76.72 14.56
CA LEU A 236 4.42 77.66 13.49
C LEU A 236 3.17 78.34 12.92
N ILE A 237 2.05 77.62 12.80
CA ILE A 237 0.79 78.17 12.28
C ILE A 237 0.12 79.07 13.32
N ALA A 238 0.10 78.70 14.60
CA ALA A 238 -0.37 79.56 15.68
C ALA A 238 0.43 80.87 15.75
N ASN A 239 1.76 80.78 15.58
CA ASN A 239 2.68 81.92 15.58
C ASN A 239 2.48 82.91 14.42
N LEU A 240 1.66 82.57 13.41
CA LEU A 240 1.32 83.48 12.29
C LEU A 240 0.45 84.66 12.72
N PHE A 241 -0.36 84.49 13.78
CA PHE A 241 -1.44 85.42 14.13
C PHE A 241 -1.08 86.41 15.26
N TYR A 242 0.13 86.35 15.84
CA TYR A 242 0.58 87.20 16.96
C TYR A 242 1.02 88.64 16.57
N TRP A 243 0.59 89.18 15.44
CA TRP A 243 1.03 90.50 14.98
C TRP A 243 0.05 91.63 15.34
N GLN A 244 0.53 92.65 16.06
CA GLN A 244 -0.21 93.86 16.43
C GLN A 244 0.21 95.03 15.54
N GLY A 245 -0.53 95.27 14.47
CA GLY A 245 -0.37 96.45 13.60
C GLY A 245 -1.37 97.57 13.93
N PRO A 246 -1.22 98.76 13.32
CA PRO A 246 -2.10 99.89 13.58
C PRO A 246 -3.55 99.59 13.19
N GLU A 247 -4.48 99.83 14.14
CA GLU A 247 -5.89 99.46 14.06
C GLU A 247 -6.74 100.66 13.59
N SER A 248 -6.77 100.89 12.27
CA SER A 248 -7.82 101.73 11.67
C SER A 248 -8.94 100.86 11.13
N TRP A 249 -10.19 101.34 11.18
CA TRP A 249 -11.35 100.63 10.64
C TRP A 249 -11.15 100.20 9.17
N ALA A 250 -10.46 101.02 8.36
CA ALA A 250 -10.14 100.72 6.97
C ALA A 250 -9.10 99.59 6.82
N THR A 251 -8.18 99.45 7.78
CA THR A 251 -7.18 98.37 7.80
C THR A 251 -7.81 97.06 8.25
N LEU A 252 -8.66 97.08 9.28
CA LEU A 252 -9.40 95.91 9.75
C LEU A 252 -10.32 95.33 8.67
N LYS A 253 -11.06 96.18 7.93
CA LYS A 253 -11.88 95.72 6.79
C LYS A 253 -11.05 95.05 5.69
N LYS A 254 -9.85 95.55 5.40
CA LYS A 254 -8.95 94.89 4.42
C LYS A 254 -8.41 93.55 4.94
N GLN A 255 -8.12 93.45 6.24
CA GLN A 255 -7.69 92.21 6.89
C GLN A 255 -8.77 91.13 6.87
N ILE A 256 -10.01 91.46 7.23
CA ILE A 256 -11.13 90.52 7.19
C ILE A 256 -11.30 89.92 5.78
N VAL A 257 -11.25 90.77 4.74
CA VAL A 257 -11.35 90.33 3.34
C VAL A 257 -10.19 89.43 2.95
N ALA A 258 -8.95 89.80 3.29
CA ALA A 258 -7.75 89.04 2.96
C ALA A 258 -7.71 87.67 3.67
N LEU A 259 -8.09 87.62 4.94
CA LEU A 259 -8.19 86.36 5.72
C LEU A 259 -9.25 85.43 5.15
N HIS A 260 -10.43 85.97 4.80
CA HIS A 260 -11.49 85.18 4.15
C HIS A 260 -11.11 84.69 2.76
N HIS A 261 -10.43 85.51 1.96
CA HIS A 261 -9.92 85.15 0.64
C HIS A 261 -8.93 83.98 0.73
N LEU A 262 -7.96 84.06 1.64
CA LEU A 262 -6.98 83.01 1.85
C LEU A 262 -7.62 81.72 2.34
N ASN A 263 -8.54 81.81 3.30
CA ASN A 263 -9.23 80.65 3.85
C ASN A 263 -10.00 79.89 2.76
N THR A 264 -10.77 80.59 1.92
CA THR A 264 -11.53 79.95 0.84
C THR A 264 -10.66 79.44 -0.30
N LYS A 265 -9.58 80.16 -0.65
CA LYS A 265 -8.61 79.70 -1.66
C LYS A 265 -7.93 78.39 -1.23
N ILE A 266 -7.50 78.30 0.04
CA ILE A 266 -6.86 77.10 0.60
C ILE A 266 -7.86 75.95 0.73
N ALA A 267 -9.08 76.22 1.18
CA ALA A 267 -10.12 75.20 1.31
C ALA A 267 -10.55 74.59 -0.04
N ALA A 268 -10.44 75.35 -1.14
CA ALA A 268 -10.82 74.89 -2.47
C ALA A 268 -9.76 74.00 -3.16
N PHE A 269 -8.53 73.92 -2.63
CA PHE A 269 -7.49 73.09 -3.24
C PHE A 269 -7.70 71.59 -2.95
N PRO A 270 -7.66 70.71 -3.97
CA PRO A 270 -8.05 69.29 -3.84
C PRO A 270 -6.95 68.40 -3.22
N LEU A 271 -6.43 68.76 -2.04
CA LEU A 271 -5.33 68.04 -1.38
C LEU A 271 -5.67 66.57 -1.07
N HIS A 272 -6.92 66.27 -0.74
CA HIS A 272 -7.38 64.90 -0.46
C HIS A 272 -7.18 63.95 -1.65
N ALA A 273 -7.51 64.40 -2.86
CA ALA A 273 -7.38 63.59 -4.07
C ALA A 273 -5.91 63.24 -4.37
N ILE A 274 -4.98 64.14 -4.05
CA ILE A 274 -3.53 63.89 -4.18
C ILE A 274 -3.08 62.82 -3.18
N LYS A 275 -3.56 62.91 -1.93
CA LYS A 275 -3.24 61.94 -0.88
C LYS A 275 -3.76 60.53 -1.19
N GLU A 276 -5.00 60.44 -1.68
CA GLU A 276 -5.62 59.17 -2.06
C GLU A 276 -4.88 58.50 -3.23
N PHE A 277 -4.48 59.30 -4.23
CA PHE A 277 -3.68 58.83 -5.35
C PHE A 277 -2.33 58.24 -4.91
N ASP A 278 -1.58 58.94 -4.05
CA ASP A 278 -0.27 58.48 -3.58
C ASP A 278 -0.37 57.17 -2.78
N MET A 279 -1.36 57.06 -1.90
CA MET A 279 -1.61 55.84 -1.12
C MET A 279 -1.94 54.64 -2.02
N LEU A 280 -2.86 54.83 -2.98
CA LEU A 280 -3.26 53.76 -3.91
C LEU A 280 -2.10 53.32 -4.80
N ASN A 281 -1.24 54.25 -5.22
CA ASN A 281 -0.06 53.94 -6.02
C ASN A 281 0.95 53.06 -5.25
N GLN A 282 1.18 53.36 -3.97
CA GLN A 282 2.03 52.53 -3.12
C GLN A 282 1.46 51.11 -2.92
N LEU A 283 0.14 51.01 -2.67
CA LEU A 283 -0.52 49.72 -2.52
C LEU A 283 -0.48 48.89 -3.81
N THR A 284 -0.65 49.51 -4.97
CA THR A 284 -0.57 48.81 -6.27
C THR A 284 0.83 48.31 -6.58
N GLU A 285 1.89 49.06 -6.24
CA GLU A 285 3.27 48.60 -6.37
C GLU A 285 3.57 47.40 -5.44
N GLN A 286 3.09 47.43 -4.19
CA GLN A 286 3.25 46.32 -3.24
C GLN A 286 2.53 45.05 -3.71
N ASN A 287 1.27 45.20 -4.14
CA ASN A 287 0.48 44.08 -4.66
C ASN A 287 1.10 43.47 -5.92
N GLU A 288 1.65 44.30 -6.82
CA GLU A 288 2.36 43.83 -8.01
C GLU A 288 3.58 42.97 -7.66
N GLN A 289 4.36 43.37 -6.66
CA GLN A 289 5.50 42.57 -6.18
C GLN A 289 5.04 41.22 -5.61
N MET A 290 3.91 41.22 -4.89
CA MET A 290 3.36 40.00 -4.31
C MET A 290 2.85 39.03 -5.39
N ILE A 291 2.16 39.53 -6.42
CA ILE A 291 1.72 38.71 -7.57
C ILE A 291 2.94 38.10 -8.28
N LYS A 292 4.01 38.88 -8.49
CA LYS A 292 5.26 38.36 -9.09
C LYS A 292 5.92 37.26 -8.25
N ALA A 293 5.92 37.40 -6.93
CA ALA A 293 6.43 36.37 -6.03
C ALA A 293 5.63 35.06 -6.17
N TYR A 294 4.30 35.15 -6.23
CA TYR A 294 3.43 33.99 -6.46
C TYR A 294 3.62 33.35 -7.83
N ALA A 295 3.74 34.15 -8.88
CA ALA A 295 3.96 33.68 -10.25
C ALA A 295 5.27 32.90 -10.43
N LEU A 296 6.27 33.13 -9.58
CA LEU A 296 7.51 32.35 -9.55
C LEU A 296 7.40 31.12 -8.64
N LYS A 297 6.86 31.28 -7.43
CA LYS A 297 6.86 30.23 -6.40
C LYS A 297 5.94 29.05 -6.76
N LEU A 298 4.68 29.31 -7.07
CA LEU A 298 3.66 28.26 -7.19
C LEU A 298 3.90 27.33 -8.39
N PRO A 299 4.21 27.83 -9.62
CA PRO A 299 4.49 26.96 -10.75
C PRO A 299 5.74 26.09 -10.54
N ALA A 300 6.78 26.65 -9.92
CA ALA A 300 8.02 25.91 -9.62
C ALA A 300 7.76 24.75 -8.64
N GLU A 301 7.03 25.01 -7.54
CA GLU A 301 6.73 24.00 -6.53
C GLU A 301 5.80 22.89 -7.08
N LEU A 302 4.77 23.26 -7.85
CA LEU A 302 3.88 22.29 -8.51
C LEU A 302 4.63 21.43 -9.53
N SER A 303 5.56 22.02 -10.28
CA SER A 303 6.42 21.31 -11.22
C SER A 303 7.36 20.32 -10.52
N GLU A 304 7.95 20.72 -9.38
CA GLU A 304 8.78 19.84 -8.55
C GLU A 304 7.96 18.63 -8.06
N PHE A 305 6.78 18.87 -7.48
CA PHE A 305 5.90 17.79 -7.00
C PHE A 305 5.46 16.85 -8.12
N SER A 306 5.13 17.39 -9.30
CA SER A 306 4.76 16.59 -10.47
C SER A 306 5.94 15.73 -10.94
N THR A 307 7.14 16.31 -11.00
CA THR A 307 8.35 15.63 -11.45
C THR A 307 8.74 14.50 -10.50
N ASP A 308 8.85 14.76 -9.20
CA ASP A 308 9.20 13.73 -8.20
C ASP A 308 8.18 12.57 -8.21
N LEU A 309 6.88 12.89 -8.29
CA LEU A 309 5.83 11.86 -8.36
C LEU A 309 5.93 11.03 -9.65
N ASN A 310 6.18 11.66 -10.80
CA ASN A 310 6.32 10.97 -12.09
C ASN A 310 7.57 10.08 -12.14
N GLU A 311 8.70 10.55 -11.62
CA GLU A 311 9.95 9.80 -11.56
C GLU A 311 9.85 8.54 -10.70
N ARG A 312 8.97 8.55 -9.69
CA ARG A 312 8.69 7.39 -8.84
C ARG A 312 7.68 6.47 -9.49
N LEU A 313 6.59 7.02 -10.02
CA LEU A 313 5.54 6.24 -10.67
C LEU A 313 6.05 5.49 -11.91
N ARG A 314 7.04 6.02 -12.64
CA ARG A 314 7.65 5.33 -13.80
C ARG A 314 8.35 4.01 -13.43
N LEU A 315 8.70 3.83 -12.16
CA LEU A 315 9.33 2.60 -11.67
C LEU A 315 8.32 1.44 -11.53
N PHE A 316 7.02 1.76 -11.58
CA PHE A 316 5.92 0.82 -11.44
C PHE A 316 5.21 0.62 -12.77
N SER A 317 4.72 -0.60 -13.00
CA SER A 317 3.99 -0.99 -14.20
C SER A 317 2.48 -0.79 -14.05
N SER A 318 1.71 -1.07 -15.11
CA SER A 318 0.24 -1.13 -15.02
C SER A 318 -0.24 -2.25 -14.09
N GLU A 319 0.52 -3.32 -13.92
CA GLU A 319 0.15 -4.45 -13.04
C GLU A 319 0.24 -4.05 -11.56
N ASP A 320 1.14 -3.14 -11.20
CA ASP A 320 1.29 -2.67 -9.83
C ASP A 320 0.18 -1.67 -9.41
N SER A 321 -0.74 -1.32 -10.32
CA SER A 321 -1.82 -0.36 -10.07
C SER A 321 -2.81 -0.81 -9.00
N GLU A 322 -2.91 -2.11 -8.76
CA GLU A 322 -3.80 -2.66 -7.73
C GLU A 322 -3.35 -2.28 -6.31
N LYS A 323 -2.09 -1.89 -6.14
CA LYS A 323 -1.58 -1.48 -4.83
C LYS A 323 -2.16 -0.12 -4.43
N PRO A 324 -2.76 -0.01 -3.22
CA PRO A 324 -3.47 1.20 -2.79
C PRO A 324 -2.65 2.48 -2.91
N ILE A 325 -1.36 2.41 -2.54
CA ILE A 325 -0.47 3.58 -2.56
C ILE A 325 -0.17 4.08 -3.98
N ILE A 326 -0.04 3.16 -4.95
CA ILE A 326 0.24 3.46 -6.35
C ILE A 326 -1.02 4.00 -7.02
N ALA A 327 -2.17 3.39 -6.77
CA ALA A 327 -3.47 3.88 -7.23
C ALA A 327 -3.73 5.31 -6.73
N GLN A 328 -3.56 5.56 -5.42
CA GLN A 328 -3.73 6.89 -4.84
C GLN A 328 -2.74 7.90 -5.41
N ALA A 329 -1.46 7.56 -5.56
CA ALA A 329 -0.47 8.45 -6.16
C ALA A 329 -0.84 8.82 -7.61
N ARG A 330 -1.35 7.87 -8.41
CA ARG A 330 -1.79 8.12 -9.79
C ARG A 330 -3.00 9.06 -9.86
N THR A 331 -3.93 9.01 -8.90
CA THR A 331 -5.08 9.94 -8.87
C THR A 331 -4.69 11.35 -8.44
N LYS A 332 -3.54 11.54 -7.78
CA LYS A 332 -3.03 12.88 -7.41
C LYS A 332 -2.32 13.61 -8.55
N ARG A 333 -1.79 12.88 -9.54
CA ARG A 333 -1.14 13.46 -10.72
C ARG A 333 -2.01 14.47 -11.49
N PRO A 334 -3.28 14.17 -11.86
CA PRO A 334 -4.12 15.14 -12.57
C PRO A 334 -4.43 16.38 -11.72
N LEU A 335 -4.52 16.26 -10.39
CA LEU A 335 -4.76 17.42 -9.50
C LEU A 335 -3.59 18.42 -9.54
N LEU A 336 -2.35 17.95 -9.58
CA LEU A 336 -1.17 18.83 -9.68
C LEU A 336 -1.16 19.61 -11.01
N ASN A 337 -1.52 18.93 -12.11
CA ASN A 337 -1.64 19.59 -13.41
C ASN A 337 -2.82 20.58 -13.43
N GLU A 338 -3.94 20.23 -12.81
CA GLU A 338 -5.10 21.11 -12.68
C GLU A 338 -4.75 22.39 -11.93
N TRP A 339 -4.05 22.29 -10.79
CA TRP A 339 -3.61 23.46 -10.03
C TRP A 339 -2.58 24.31 -10.80
N SER A 340 -1.67 23.68 -11.54
CA SER A 340 -0.74 24.42 -12.40
C SER A 340 -1.49 25.24 -13.46
N ASN A 341 -2.45 24.61 -14.14
CA ASN A 341 -3.28 25.28 -15.14
C ASN A 341 -4.15 26.39 -14.50
N GLN A 342 -4.62 26.21 -13.26
CA GLN A 342 -5.37 27.23 -12.53
C GLN A 342 -4.50 28.47 -12.24
N VAL A 343 -3.23 28.30 -11.84
CA VAL A 343 -2.30 29.43 -11.64
C VAL A 343 -2.10 30.20 -12.93
N ASP A 344 -1.83 29.50 -14.04
CA ASP A 344 -1.65 30.13 -15.35
C ASP A 344 -2.91 30.88 -15.79
N ALA A 345 -4.09 30.30 -15.58
CA ALA A 345 -5.37 30.93 -15.91
C ALA A 345 -5.64 32.19 -15.07
N ILE A 346 -5.33 32.16 -13.76
CA ILE A 346 -5.49 33.31 -12.86
C ILE A 346 -4.59 34.47 -13.33
N LEU A 347 -3.32 34.18 -13.65
CA LEU A 347 -2.37 35.20 -14.10
C LEU A 347 -2.73 35.76 -15.47
N ALA A 348 -3.19 34.92 -16.40
CA ALA A 348 -3.65 35.35 -17.72
C ALA A 348 -4.90 36.25 -17.63
N ALA A 349 -5.87 35.87 -16.79
CA ALA A 349 -7.07 36.67 -16.55
C ALA A 349 -6.72 38.05 -15.96
N TYR A 350 -5.81 38.10 -14.98
CA TYR A 350 -5.31 39.34 -14.40
C TYR A 350 -4.67 40.26 -15.45
N GLN A 351 -3.74 39.72 -16.26
CA GLN A 351 -3.09 40.49 -17.33
C GLN A 351 -4.09 41.02 -18.36
N GLN A 352 -5.06 40.19 -18.77
CA GLN A 352 -6.10 40.57 -19.70
C GLN A 352 -6.97 41.70 -19.12
N GLN A 353 -7.43 41.59 -17.88
CA GLN A 353 -8.26 42.60 -17.23
C GLN A 353 -7.52 43.93 -17.04
N CYS A 354 -6.24 43.90 -16.68
CA CYS A 354 -5.41 45.10 -16.60
C CYS A 354 -5.19 45.77 -17.96
N SER A 355 -5.05 44.98 -19.04
CA SER A 355 -4.88 45.51 -20.41
C SER A 355 -6.15 46.16 -20.98
N GLN A 356 -7.34 45.74 -20.51
CA GLN A 356 -8.64 46.24 -20.97
C GLN A 356 -9.07 47.56 -20.30
N LEU A 357 -8.35 48.04 -19.29
CA LEU A 357 -8.64 49.31 -18.62
C LEU A 357 -8.40 50.48 -19.58
N VAL A 358 -9.50 51.08 -20.06
CA VAL A 358 -9.56 52.11 -21.11
C VAL A 358 -8.81 53.40 -20.71
N PRO A 359 -8.15 54.12 -21.65
CA PRO A 359 -7.49 55.41 -21.38
C PRO A 359 -8.42 56.56 -20.97
N SER A 360 -9.74 56.37 -21.00
CA SER A 360 -10.75 57.42 -20.72
C SER A 360 -11.02 57.63 -19.24
N LEU A 361 -10.49 56.78 -18.35
CA LEU A 361 -10.60 56.93 -16.90
C LEU A 361 -9.62 57.99 -16.39
N SER A 362 -10.01 58.71 -15.34
CA SER A 362 -9.05 59.53 -14.60
C SER A 362 -7.95 58.65 -13.97
N ALA A 363 -6.78 59.23 -13.71
CA ALA A 363 -5.64 58.48 -13.19
C ALA A 363 -5.94 57.77 -11.86
N LEU A 364 -6.77 58.39 -11.01
CA LEU A 364 -7.22 57.82 -9.74
C LEU A 364 -8.16 56.62 -9.96
N GLU A 365 -9.17 56.75 -10.82
CA GLU A 365 -10.11 55.66 -11.14
C GLU A 365 -9.42 54.46 -11.77
N ARG A 366 -8.41 54.71 -12.61
CA ARG A 366 -7.58 53.65 -13.19
C ARG A 366 -6.79 52.91 -12.12
N LEU A 367 -6.15 53.63 -11.19
CA LEU A 367 -5.41 53.04 -10.08
C LEU A 367 -6.31 52.23 -9.15
N GLN A 368 -7.50 52.75 -8.81
CA GLN A 368 -8.50 52.01 -8.03
C GLN A 368 -8.93 50.71 -8.73
N SER A 369 -9.13 50.76 -10.04
CA SER A 369 -9.49 49.58 -10.82
C SER A 369 -8.37 48.54 -10.86
N ILE A 370 -7.10 48.97 -11.06
CA ILE A 370 -5.94 48.07 -11.02
C ILE A 370 -5.81 47.43 -9.64
N HIS A 371 -5.94 48.22 -8.57
CA HIS A 371 -5.87 47.72 -7.20
C HIS A 371 -6.92 46.63 -6.94
N GLY A 372 -8.18 46.86 -7.34
CA GLY A 372 -9.23 45.86 -7.20
C GLY A 372 -8.95 44.56 -7.96
N GLN A 373 -8.38 44.64 -9.17
CA GLN A 373 -7.98 43.44 -9.93
C GLN A 373 -6.83 42.70 -9.28
N GLN A 374 -5.86 43.43 -8.69
CA GLN A 374 -4.76 42.82 -7.97
C GLN A 374 -5.23 42.08 -6.71
N GLU A 375 -6.17 42.64 -5.94
CA GLU A 375 -6.74 41.97 -4.76
C GLU A 375 -7.43 40.66 -5.14
N ILE A 376 -8.23 40.66 -6.22
CA ILE A 376 -8.89 39.45 -6.74
C ILE A 376 -7.84 38.40 -7.14
N CYS A 377 -6.80 38.81 -7.87
CA CYS A 377 -5.71 37.93 -8.29
C CYS A 377 -4.97 37.32 -7.10
N ILE A 378 -4.60 38.15 -6.11
CA ILE A 378 -3.92 37.73 -4.88
C ILE A 378 -4.76 36.71 -4.11
N GLN A 379 -6.06 36.96 -3.92
CA GLN A 379 -6.94 36.04 -3.20
C GLN A 379 -7.05 34.69 -3.93
N ALA A 380 -7.13 34.70 -5.26
CA ALA A 380 -7.15 33.49 -6.06
C ALA A 380 -5.83 32.69 -5.94
N LEU A 381 -4.68 33.36 -5.99
CA LEU A 381 -3.35 32.74 -5.81
C LEU A 381 -3.16 32.18 -4.39
N GLN A 382 -3.62 32.89 -3.36
CA GLN A 382 -3.59 32.42 -1.97
C GLN A 382 -4.45 31.17 -1.76
N ASN A 383 -5.57 31.05 -2.47
CA ASN A 383 -6.38 29.83 -2.42
C ASN A 383 -5.63 28.63 -3.00
N VAL A 384 -4.91 28.81 -4.12
CA VAL A 384 -4.06 27.75 -4.67
C VAL A 384 -2.90 27.43 -3.72
N GLU A 385 -2.23 28.44 -3.14
CA GLU A 385 -1.18 28.22 -2.15
C GLU A 385 -1.68 27.40 -0.95
N ARG A 386 -2.89 27.66 -0.45
CA ARG A 386 -3.49 26.88 0.63
C ARG A 386 -3.69 25.42 0.26
N LEU A 387 -4.11 25.14 -0.98
CA LEU A 387 -4.25 23.76 -1.49
C LEU A 387 -2.88 23.06 -1.60
N VAL A 388 -1.87 23.77 -2.09
CA VAL A 388 -0.48 23.27 -2.18
C VAL A 388 0.09 22.97 -0.79
N GLU A 389 -0.08 23.86 0.17
CA GLU A 389 0.38 23.68 1.55
C GLU A 389 -0.32 22.49 2.24
N GLN A 390 -1.62 22.30 2.03
CA GLN A 390 -2.35 21.12 2.52
C GLN A 390 -1.86 19.82 1.87
N TYR A 391 -1.44 19.88 0.62
CA TYR A 391 -0.93 18.72 -0.11
C TYR A 391 0.52 18.37 0.24
N ARG A 392 1.36 19.34 0.63
CA ARG A 392 2.80 19.16 0.86
C ARG A 392 3.14 18.00 1.83
N PRO A 393 2.48 17.83 2.99
CA PRO A 393 2.70 16.66 3.86
C PRO A 393 2.32 15.34 3.19
N GLY A 394 1.22 15.35 2.43
CA GLY A 394 0.75 14.19 1.65
C GLY A 394 1.76 13.78 0.58
N HIS A 395 2.31 14.75 -0.16
CA HIS A 395 3.34 14.52 -1.17
C HIS A 395 4.60 13.86 -0.58
N SER A 396 5.12 14.40 0.53
CA SER A 396 6.28 13.81 1.23
C SER A 396 6.00 12.38 1.72
N MET A 397 4.78 12.11 2.21
CA MET A 397 4.39 10.75 2.59
C MET A 397 4.32 9.82 1.36
N PHE A 398 3.73 10.26 0.24
CA PHE A 398 3.70 9.48 -1.00
C PHE A 398 5.10 9.18 -1.50
N LYS A 399 5.99 10.18 -1.46
CA LYS A 399 7.41 10.04 -1.76
C LYS A 399 7.99 8.86 -0.98
N GLN A 400 7.98 8.93 0.34
CA GLN A 400 8.57 7.90 1.19
C GLN A 400 7.94 6.52 0.97
N LYS A 401 6.60 6.43 0.93
CA LYS A 401 5.89 5.16 0.76
C LYS A 401 6.15 4.50 -0.59
N LEU A 402 6.20 5.28 -1.68
CA LEU A 402 6.53 4.74 -3.01
C LEU A 402 7.98 4.21 -3.06
N THR A 403 8.94 4.88 -2.42
CA THR A 403 10.31 4.33 -2.32
C THR A 403 10.33 3.02 -1.54
N LEU A 404 9.65 2.96 -0.40
CA LEU A 404 9.59 1.74 0.41
C LEU A 404 8.95 0.58 -0.35
N GLU A 405 7.85 0.86 -1.06
CA GLU A 405 7.15 -0.15 -1.88
C GLU A 405 8.05 -0.68 -3.01
N TYR A 406 8.74 0.22 -3.71
CA TYR A 406 9.68 -0.15 -4.77
C TYR A 406 10.83 -1.02 -4.24
N GLU A 407 11.45 -0.64 -3.13
CA GLU A 407 12.55 -1.39 -2.52
C GLU A 407 12.10 -2.74 -1.96
N SER A 408 10.87 -2.83 -1.42
CA SER A 408 10.26 -4.09 -0.98
C SER A 408 10.12 -5.08 -2.14
N GLU A 409 9.58 -4.61 -3.26
CA GLU A 409 9.41 -5.42 -4.47
C GLU A 409 10.75 -5.84 -5.09
N LYS A 410 11.74 -4.95 -5.15
CA LYS A 410 13.10 -5.31 -5.58
C LYS A 410 13.67 -6.44 -4.73
N LYS A 411 13.53 -6.36 -3.40
CA LYS A 411 13.98 -7.40 -2.48
C LYS A 411 13.26 -8.72 -2.71
N LEU A 412 11.97 -8.69 -3.06
CA LEU A 412 11.22 -9.90 -3.39
C LEU A 412 11.75 -10.57 -4.66
N VAL A 413 11.96 -9.80 -5.73
CA VAL A 413 12.55 -10.30 -6.99
C VAL A 413 13.96 -10.85 -6.75
N PHE A 414 14.79 -10.12 -6.01
CA PHE A 414 16.12 -10.57 -5.59
C PHE A 414 16.07 -11.92 -4.85
N ARG A 415 15.21 -12.05 -3.83
CA ARG A 415 15.10 -13.28 -3.05
C ARG A 415 14.67 -14.46 -3.91
N LYS A 416 13.67 -14.28 -4.77
CA LYS A 416 13.19 -15.34 -5.68
C LYS A 416 14.30 -15.82 -6.62
N LEU A 417 14.99 -14.88 -7.28
CA LEU A 417 16.09 -15.24 -8.18
C LEU A 417 17.26 -15.88 -7.43
N SER A 418 17.63 -15.36 -6.26
CA SER A 418 18.69 -15.93 -5.42
C SER A 418 18.38 -17.38 -5.01
N GLN A 419 17.13 -17.68 -4.66
CA GLN A 419 16.68 -19.05 -4.38
C GLN A 419 16.79 -19.96 -5.62
N SER A 420 16.41 -19.48 -6.80
CA SER A 420 16.57 -20.23 -8.06
C SER A 420 18.05 -20.49 -8.38
N ILE A 421 18.92 -19.50 -8.17
CA ILE A 421 20.38 -19.65 -8.34
C ILE A 421 20.93 -20.70 -7.38
N GLN A 422 20.52 -20.66 -6.11
CA GLN A 422 20.97 -21.64 -5.12
C GLN A 422 20.49 -23.06 -5.47
N ALA A 423 19.22 -23.22 -5.86
CA ALA A 423 18.69 -24.52 -6.27
C ALA A 423 19.42 -25.09 -7.50
N ALA A 424 19.75 -24.24 -8.48
CA ALA A 424 20.52 -24.65 -9.65
C ALA A 424 21.98 -24.97 -9.29
N ASN A 425 22.60 -24.19 -8.41
CA ASN A 425 23.94 -24.44 -7.89
C ASN A 425 24.04 -25.82 -7.22
N ASP A 426 23.11 -26.11 -6.33
CA ASP A 426 23.10 -27.38 -5.59
C ASP A 426 22.83 -28.58 -6.50
N ALA A 427 21.98 -28.42 -7.52
CA ALA A 427 21.74 -29.43 -8.55
C ALA A 427 22.99 -29.67 -9.42
N LEU A 428 23.60 -28.61 -9.97
CA LEU A 428 24.75 -28.72 -10.86
C LEU A 428 25.99 -29.31 -10.18
N LEU A 429 26.20 -29.01 -8.89
CA LEU A 429 27.29 -29.57 -8.09
C LEU A 429 27.18 -31.09 -7.88
N LEU A 430 26.07 -31.74 -8.24
CA LEU A 430 25.96 -33.20 -8.23
C LEU A 430 26.70 -33.86 -9.41
N ILE A 431 26.91 -33.11 -10.49
CA ILE A 431 27.42 -33.65 -11.76
C ILE A 431 28.65 -32.91 -12.29
N LYS A 432 28.88 -31.66 -11.87
CA LYS A 432 29.99 -30.81 -12.31
C LYS A 432 30.84 -30.38 -11.12
N ASP A 433 32.10 -30.04 -11.38
CA ASP A 433 32.99 -29.47 -10.38
C ASP A 433 32.61 -28.01 -10.09
N LYS A 434 33.06 -27.52 -8.93
CA LYS A 434 32.71 -26.17 -8.45
C LYS A 434 33.12 -25.05 -9.40
N VAL A 435 34.26 -25.16 -10.08
CA VAL A 435 34.77 -24.10 -10.97
C VAL A 435 33.84 -23.93 -12.17
N THR A 436 33.41 -25.04 -12.76
CA THR A 436 32.46 -25.02 -13.88
C THR A 436 31.11 -24.45 -13.48
N VAL A 437 30.58 -24.84 -12.30
CA VAL A 437 29.29 -24.31 -11.80
C VAL A 437 29.37 -22.80 -11.54
N ASP A 438 30.45 -22.34 -10.92
CA ASP A 438 30.64 -20.91 -10.63
C ASP A 438 30.71 -20.09 -11.93
N PHE A 439 31.32 -20.62 -12.98
CA PHE A 439 31.35 -19.99 -14.31
C PHE A 439 29.96 -19.93 -14.96
N GLU A 440 29.22 -21.04 -15.01
CA GLU A 440 27.88 -21.10 -15.63
C GLU A 440 26.85 -20.20 -14.93
N LEU A 441 26.96 -20.05 -13.60
CA LEU A 441 26.07 -19.22 -12.80
C LEU A 441 26.54 -17.77 -12.65
N SER A 442 27.72 -17.41 -13.17
CA SER A 442 28.34 -16.09 -12.98
C SER A 442 27.47 -14.95 -13.50
N GLU A 443 26.86 -15.11 -14.68
CA GLU A 443 25.97 -14.12 -15.28
C GLU A 443 24.71 -13.90 -14.42
N ALA A 444 24.09 -14.99 -13.96
CA ALA A 444 22.89 -14.94 -13.13
C ALA A 444 23.18 -14.31 -11.76
N ARG A 445 24.32 -14.64 -11.13
CA ARG A 445 24.77 -14.05 -9.87
C ARG A 445 25.05 -12.55 -10.03
N SER A 446 25.78 -12.14 -11.07
CA SER A 446 26.04 -10.74 -11.40
C SER A 446 24.73 -9.96 -11.62
N PHE A 447 23.76 -10.53 -12.35
CA PHE A 447 22.46 -9.90 -12.51
C PHE A 447 21.71 -9.79 -11.18
N CYS A 448 21.71 -10.85 -10.36
CA CYS A 448 21.06 -10.86 -9.04
C CYS A 448 21.62 -9.76 -8.12
N GLU A 449 22.94 -9.57 -8.08
CA GLU A 449 23.57 -8.47 -7.32
C GLU A 449 23.17 -7.09 -7.84
N LYS A 450 23.10 -6.93 -9.16
CA LYS A 450 22.70 -5.66 -9.81
C LYS A 450 21.25 -5.27 -9.52
N ILE A 451 20.35 -6.24 -9.26
CA ILE A 451 18.94 -5.96 -8.92
C ILE A 451 18.85 -4.96 -7.77
N LEU A 452 19.66 -5.10 -6.71
CA LEU A 452 19.58 -4.19 -5.56
C LEU A 452 20.25 -2.84 -5.83
N GLN A 453 21.29 -2.81 -6.67
CA GLN A 453 22.12 -1.62 -6.90
C GLN A 453 21.54 -0.66 -7.94
N GLN A 454 20.79 -1.17 -8.93
CA GLN A 454 20.29 -0.35 -10.03
C GLN A 454 18.86 0.14 -9.78
N GLN A 455 18.56 1.33 -10.30
CA GLN A 455 17.20 1.87 -10.39
C GLN A 455 16.67 1.61 -11.79
N GLN A 456 15.81 0.61 -11.92
CA GLN A 456 15.13 0.25 -13.16
C GLN A 456 13.64 -0.03 -12.90
N PRO A 457 12.77 0.11 -13.91
CA PRO A 457 11.35 -0.27 -13.76
C PRO A 457 11.19 -1.71 -13.27
N LEU A 458 10.30 -1.94 -12.29
CA LEU A 458 10.08 -3.26 -11.68
C LEU A 458 9.74 -4.33 -12.72
N TYR A 459 8.95 -3.97 -13.73
CA TYR A 459 8.60 -4.89 -14.83
C TYR A 459 9.82 -5.42 -15.57
N ALA A 460 10.79 -4.56 -15.89
CA ALA A 460 12.03 -4.99 -16.57
C ALA A 460 12.83 -5.95 -15.69
N LEU A 461 12.96 -5.64 -14.40
CA LEU A 461 13.63 -6.51 -13.43
C LEU A 461 12.93 -7.87 -13.29
N ARG A 462 11.59 -7.88 -13.21
CA ARG A 462 10.77 -9.11 -13.11
C ARG A 462 10.93 -9.97 -14.35
N MET A 463 10.78 -9.39 -15.54
CA MET A 463 10.93 -10.11 -16.82
C MET A 463 12.31 -10.75 -16.97
N GLN A 464 13.38 -10.00 -16.67
CA GLN A 464 14.73 -10.53 -16.77
C GLN A 464 15.03 -11.58 -15.69
N ALA A 465 14.52 -11.39 -14.46
CA ALA A 465 14.64 -12.39 -13.40
C ALA A 465 13.87 -13.68 -13.73
N GLU A 466 12.67 -13.58 -14.30
CA GLU A 466 11.87 -14.73 -14.72
C GLU A 466 12.52 -15.48 -15.88
N TYR A 467 13.02 -14.75 -16.89
CA TYR A 467 13.81 -15.35 -17.98
C TYR A 467 15.04 -16.12 -17.43
N THR A 468 15.78 -15.50 -16.50
CA THR A 468 16.95 -16.11 -15.86
C THR A 468 16.55 -17.34 -15.04
N ALA A 469 15.49 -17.25 -14.23
CA ALA A 469 14.98 -18.37 -13.43
C ALA A 469 14.54 -19.54 -14.32
N ASN A 470 13.87 -19.28 -15.45
CA ASN A 470 13.49 -20.30 -16.41
C ASN A 470 14.71 -20.98 -17.07
N LYS A 471 15.79 -20.23 -17.33
CA LYS A 471 17.05 -20.80 -17.81
C LYS A 471 17.67 -21.73 -16.75
N LEU A 472 17.68 -21.31 -15.49
CA LEU A 472 18.18 -22.11 -14.36
C LEU A 472 17.36 -23.38 -14.12
N GLU A 473 16.03 -23.33 -14.28
CA GLU A 473 15.17 -24.51 -14.16
C GLU A 473 15.43 -25.53 -15.28
N LYS A 474 15.79 -25.07 -16.48
CA LYS A 474 16.24 -25.96 -17.56
C LYS A 474 17.54 -26.68 -17.21
N GLU A 475 18.48 -26.00 -16.56
CA GLU A 475 19.71 -26.64 -16.07
C GLU A 475 19.41 -27.70 -15.00
N ILE A 476 18.50 -27.42 -14.05
CA ILE A 476 18.04 -28.41 -13.05
C ILE A 476 17.40 -29.61 -13.75
N SER A 477 16.57 -29.37 -14.78
CA SER A 477 15.95 -30.43 -15.56
C SER A 477 16.99 -31.28 -16.32
N ALA A 478 18.05 -30.66 -16.85
CA ALA A 478 19.15 -31.39 -17.48
C ALA A 478 19.91 -32.28 -16.47
N VAL A 479 20.15 -31.79 -15.25
CA VAL A 479 20.73 -32.58 -14.15
C VAL A 479 19.84 -33.79 -13.84
N LYS A 480 18.52 -33.62 -13.72
CA LYS A 480 17.58 -34.72 -13.48
C LYS A 480 17.66 -35.79 -14.58
N GLN A 481 17.76 -35.39 -15.84
CA GLN A 481 17.92 -36.32 -16.96
C GLN A 481 19.26 -37.09 -16.90
N LEU A 482 20.35 -36.42 -16.51
CA LEU A 482 21.65 -37.08 -16.32
C LEU A 482 21.61 -38.09 -15.16
N ILE A 483 20.93 -37.77 -14.06
CA ILE A 483 20.68 -38.71 -12.95
C ILE A 483 19.91 -39.93 -13.46
N LYS A 484 18.83 -39.73 -14.25
CA LYS A 484 18.07 -40.83 -14.86
C LYS A 484 18.96 -41.75 -15.69
N ASN A 485 19.72 -41.17 -16.60
CA ASN A 485 20.60 -41.93 -17.49
C ASN A 485 21.64 -42.75 -16.73
N LYS A 486 22.15 -42.22 -15.62
CA LYS A 486 23.13 -42.92 -14.77
C LYS A 486 22.52 -44.08 -13.98
N TRP A 487 21.37 -43.87 -13.34
CA TRP A 487 20.80 -44.84 -12.39
C TRP A 487 19.83 -45.84 -13.01
N GLN A 488 19.22 -45.52 -14.13
CA GLN A 488 18.25 -46.40 -14.79
C GLN A 488 18.82 -47.78 -15.16
N PRO A 489 20.06 -47.92 -15.68
CA PRO A 489 20.65 -49.24 -15.93
C PRO A 489 20.80 -50.09 -14.65
N GLU A 490 21.24 -49.47 -13.55
CA GLU A 490 21.41 -50.16 -12.27
C GLU A 490 20.07 -50.63 -11.69
N LEU A 491 19.05 -49.77 -11.70
CA LEU A 491 17.70 -50.12 -11.25
C LEU A 491 17.09 -51.23 -12.13
N GLN A 492 17.30 -51.19 -13.44
CA GLN A 492 16.87 -52.27 -14.34
C GLN A 492 17.54 -53.60 -14.01
N GLN A 493 18.83 -53.60 -13.68
CA GLN A 493 19.53 -54.82 -13.25
C GLN A 493 18.97 -55.35 -11.93
N LEU A 494 18.67 -54.47 -10.97
CA LEU A 494 18.04 -54.84 -9.71
C LEU A 494 16.65 -55.43 -9.92
N TYR A 495 15.82 -54.82 -10.77
CA TYR A 495 14.50 -55.35 -11.10
C TYR A 495 14.57 -56.71 -11.81
N LYS A 496 15.55 -56.91 -12.71
CA LYS A 496 15.79 -58.24 -13.30
C LYS A 496 16.10 -59.29 -12.23
N ALA A 497 16.86 -58.96 -11.19
CA ALA A 497 17.15 -59.87 -10.08
C ALA A 497 15.92 -60.11 -9.18
N TYR A 498 15.08 -59.07 -8.99
CA TYR A 498 13.82 -59.18 -8.26
C TYR A 498 12.86 -60.16 -8.96
N TYR A 499 12.68 -60.01 -10.26
CA TYR A 499 11.78 -60.85 -11.08
C TYR A 499 12.41 -62.16 -11.57
N ALA A 500 13.64 -62.49 -11.17
CA ALA A 500 14.28 -63.74 -11.53
C ALA A 500 13.43 -64.94 -11.05
N PRO A 501 13.33 -66.03 -11.84
CA PRO A 501 12.54 -67.20 -11.46
C PRO A 501 12.97 -67.74 -10.10
N HIS A 502 12.00 -67.89 -9.20
CA HIS A 502 12.20 -68.39 -7.84
C HIS A 502 11.14 -69.45 -7.53
N ALA A 503 11.47 -70.39 -6.64
CA ALA A 503 10.58 -71.51 -6.31
C ALA A 503 9.29 -71.00 -5.64
N GLY A 504 9.38 -69.89 -4.90
CA GLY A 504 8.26 -69.40 -4.10
C GLY A 504 8.04 -70.29 -2.88
N TYR A 505 7.41 -69.74 -1.85
CA TYR A 505 7.24 -70.42 -0.56
C TYR A 505 6.22 -71.57 -0.62
N THR A 506 5.30 -71.57 -1.59
CA THR A 506 4.25 -72.59 -1.75
C THR A 506 4.76 -73.96 -2.22
N GLN A 507 6.01 -74.04 -2.67
CA GLN A 507 6.65 -75.30 -3.09
C GLN A 507 7.26 -76.08 -1.91
N PHE A 508 7.38 -75.47 -0.73
CA PHE A 508 7.98 -76.11 0.44
C PHE A 508 6.90 -76.54 1.44
N THR A 509 7.12 -77.65 2.15
CA THR A 509 6.18 -78.14 3.16
C THR A 509 6.16 -77.25 4.40
N ASN A 510 5.05 -77.24 5.14
CA ASN A 510 4.93 -76.46 6.39
C ASN A 510 5.90 -76.92 7.50
N THR A 511 6.48 -78.12 7.37
CA THR A 511 7.53 -78.64 8.25
C THR A 511 8.90 -78.03 7.99
N ASN A 512 9.09 -77.36 6.84
CA ASN A 512 10.33 -76.67 6.50
C ASN A 512 10.38 -75.32 7.24
N PRO A 513 11.32 -75.09 8.15
CA PRO A 513 11.34 -73.87 8.95
C PRO A 513 11.67 -72.60 8.14
N CYS A 514 12.14 -72.74 6.89
CA CYS A 514 12.33 -71.60 5.99
C CYS A 514 11.03 -71.16 5.30
N GLN A 515 10.00 -72.01 5.21
CA GLN A 515 8.73 -71.69 4.56
C GLN A 515 8.03 -70.46 5.18
N PRO A 516 7.80 -70.39 6.52
CA PRO A 516 7.10 -69.24 7.10
C PRO A 516 7.93 -67.96 7.01
N LEU A 517 9.27 -68.07 7.04
CA LEU A 517 10.18 -66.95 6.85
C LEU A 517 10.10 -66.40 5.42
N LEU A 518 10.06 -67.27 4.42
CA LEU A 518 9.86 -66.87 3.03
C LEU A 518 8.48 -66.22 2.85
N GLU A 519 7.42 -66.82 3.38
CA GLU A 519 6.05 -66.30 3.32
C GLU A 519 5.94 -64.87 3.90
N GLN A 520 6.61 -64.59 5.01
CA GLN A 520 6.66 -63.25 5.59
C GLN A 520 7.54 -62.28 4.80
N HIS A 521 8.66 -62.75 4.25
CA HIS A 521 9.65 -61.91 3.56
C HIS A 521 9.18 -61.43 2.19
N TYR A 522 8.45 -62.26 1.44
CA TYR A 522 7.96 -61.90 0.10
C TYR A 522 7.12 -60.61 0.07
N PRO A 523 6.09 -60.44 0.93
CA PRO A 523 5.34 -59.19 1.04
C PRO A 523 6.20 -58.00 1.49
N ALA A 524 7.16 -58.20 2.40
CA ALA A 524 8.03 -57.12 2.88
C ALA A 524 8.93 -56.59 1.77
N MET A 525 9.58 -57.48 1.02
CA MET A 525 10.39 -57.15 -0.16
C MET A 525 9.56 -56.46 -1.25
N ALA A 526 8.31 -56.89 -1.47
CA ALA A 526 7.40 -56.23 -2.41
C ALA A 526 7.08 -54.78 -1.99
N ARG A 527 6.89 -54.51 -0.69
CA ARG A 527 6.72 -53.14 -0.17
C ARG A 527 7.97 -52.30 -0.39
N GLN A 528 9.16 -52.86 -0.19
CA GLN A 528 10.41 -52.13 -0.45
C GLN A 528 10.58 -51.78 -1.93
N LYS A 529 10.26 -52.71 -2.82
CA LYS A 529 10.22 -52.47 -4.26
C LYS A 529 9.23 -51.36 -4.62
N MET A 530 8.03 -51.35 -4.02
CA MET A 530 7.07 -50.26 -4.20
C MET A 530 7.57 -48.91 -3.68
N SER A 531 8.28 -48.90 -2.54
CA SER A 531 8.89 -47.68 -1.98
C SER A 531 9.94 -47.10 -2.94
N LEU A 532 10.82 -47.94 -3.47
CA LEU A 532 11.81 -47.55 -4.47
C LEU A 532 11.14 -47.01 -5.75
N ASP A 533 10.13 -47.70 -6.28
CA ASP A 533 9.37 -47.26 -7.46
C ASP A 533 8.65 -45.91 -7.24
N LYS A 534 8.19 -45.66 -6.01
CA LYS A 534 7.58 -44.39 -5.64
C LYS A 534 8.64 -43.29 -5.58
N HIS A 535 9.72 -43.50 -4.85
CA HIS A 535 10.82 -42.55 -4.71
C HIS A 535 11.44 -42.18 -6.07
N TRP A 536 11.59 -43.16 -6.97
CA TRP A 536 12.08 -42.93 -8.34
C TRP A 536 11.19 -41.95 -9.14
N ARG A 537 9.86 -42.06 -9.02
CA ARG A 537 8.91 -41.18 -9.71
C ARG A 537 8.93 -39.75 -9.18
N GLU A 538 9.30 -39.56 -7.91
CA GLU A 538 9.39 -38.25 -7.27
C GLU A 538 10.53 -37.37 -7.81
N LEU A 539 11.46 -37.93 -8.60
CA LEU A 539 12.56 -37.18 -9.22
C LEU A 539 12.07 -35.97 -10.03
N GLU A 540 10.97 -36.11 -10.77
CA GLU A 540 10.45 -35.05 -11.62
C GLU A 540 10.00 -33.84 -10.80
N THR A 541 9.39 -34.07 -9.65
CA THR A 541 8.84 -33.03 -8.78
C THR A 541 9.83 -32.53 -7.73
N THR A 542 10.97 -33.21 -7.55
CA THR A 542 12.01 -32.84 -6.59
C THR A 542 12.68 -31.53 -6.98
N ARG A 543 12.87 -30.61 -6.03
CA ARG A 543 13.53 -29.32 -6.29
C ARG A 543 15.05 -29.48 -6.43
N GLY A 544 15.70 -28.59 -7.17
CA GLY A 544 17.16 -28.65 -7.39
C GLY A 544 17.98 -28.75 -6.10
N SER A 545 17.61 -27.98 -5.07
CA SER A 545 18.25 -28.00 -3.73
C SER A 545 18.10 -29.32 -2.97
N GLU A 546 17.08 -30.12 -3.30
CA GLU A 546 16.74 -31.36 -2.60
C GLU A 546 17.31 -32.60 -3.31
N LEU A 547 17.82 -32.46 -4.55
CA LEU A 547 18.30 -33.57 -5.37
C LEU A 547 19.40 -34.39 -4.69
N ARG A 548 20.26 -33.77 -3.87
CA ARG A 548 21.31 -34.50 -3.13
C ARG A 548 20.70 -35.46 -2.11
N ALA A 549 19.76 -34.98 -1.30
CA ALA A 549 19.10 -35.79 -0.28
C ALA A 549 18.24 -36.88 -0.94
N TRP A 550 17.52 -36.52 -2.02
CA TRP A 550 16.77 -37.47 -2.82
C TRP A 550 17.66 -38.60 -3.36
N LEU A 551 18.86 -38.27 -3.86
CA LEU A 551 19.80 -39.26 -4.38
C LEU A 551 20.33 -40.19 -3.28
N GLY A 552 20.63 -39.64 -2.10
CA GLY A 552 21.03 -40.46 -0.94
C GLY A 552 19.94 -41.46 -0.54
N ASN A 553 18.68 -41.04 -0.52
CA ASN A 553 17.55 -41.92 -0.21
C ASN A 553 17.30 -42.96 -1.30
N LEU A 554 17.50 -42.61 -2.58
CA LEU A 554 17.42 -43.56 -3.69
C LEU A 554 18.44 -44.68 -3.50
N GLN A 555 19.67 -44.33 -3.14
CA GLN A 555 20.72 -45.30 -2.87
C GLN A 555 20.36 -46.22 -1.71
N SER A 556 19.87 -45.67 -0.58
CA SER A 556 19.41 -46.47 0.56
C SER A 556 18.32 -47.47 0.19
N HIS A 557 17.25 -47.03 -0.50
CA HIS A 557 16.17 -47.93 -0.93
C HIS A 557 16.65 -49.01 -1.92
N ARG A 558 17.61 -48.65 -2.79
CA ARG A 558 18.22 -49.59 -3.73
C ARG A 558 19.05 -50.65 -2.99
N ASP A 559 19.83 -50.25 -1.99
CA ASP A 559 20.66 -51.15 -1.19
C ASP A 559 19.81 -52.05 -0.27
N GLU A 560 18.74 -51.53 0.32
CA GLU A 560 17.74 -52.30 1.08
C GLU A 560 17.09 -53.39 0.21
N LEU A 561 16.59 -53.04 -0.97
CA LEU A 561 15.98 -54.01 -1.88
C LEU A 561 17.00 -55.05 -2.37
N TYR A 562 18.24 -54.63 -2.64
CA TYR A 562 19.31 -55.55 -3.01
C TYR A 562 19.58 -56.57 -1.90
N TYR A 563 19.67 -56.12 -0.65
CA TYR A 563 19.83 -56.99 0.52
C TYR A 563 18.67 -57.98 0.64
N ASP A 564 17.42 -57.53 0.50
CA ASP A 564 16.24 -58.38 0.57
C ASP A 564 16.21 -59.47 -0.50
N ILE A 565 16.66 -59.15 -1.72
CA ILE A 565 16.80 -60.11 -2.82
C ILE A 565 17.86 -61.16 -2.48
N GLN A 566 19.02 -60.75 -1.96
CA GLN A 566 20.08 -61.69 -1.55
C GLN A 566 19.61 -62.61 -0.41
N TYR A 567 18.91 -62.04 0.57
CA TYR A 567 18.36 -62.79 1.69
C TYR A 567 17.33 -63.82 1.23
N ARG A 568 16.38 -63.45 0.34
CA ARG A 568 15.45 -64.38 -0.31
C ARG A 568 16.20 -65.53 -0.99
N ASN A 569 17.19 -65.21 -1.82
CA ASN A 569 17.95 -66.22 -2.57
C ASN A 569 18.69 -67.20 -1.64
N SER A 570 19.22 -66.70 -0.52
CA SER A 570 19.85 -67.53 0.51
C SER A 570 18.84 -68.44 1.21
N LEU A 571 17.70 -67.89 1.67
CA LEU A 571 16.63 -68.65 2.31
C LEU A 571 16.06 -69.73 1.39
N GLU A 572 15.84 -69.43 0.10
CA GLU A 572 15.37 -70.44 -0.86
C GLU A 572 16.38 -71.57 -1.06
N ARG A 573 17.68 -71.25 -1.08
CA ARG A 573 18.74 -72.28 -1.17
C ARG A 573 18.71 -73.19 0.06
N GLN A 574 18.57 -72.62 1.25
CA GLN A 574 18.45 -73.37 2.50
C GLN A 574 17.16 -74.20 2.53
N ALA A 575 16.02 -73.62 2.13
CA ALA A 575 14.72 -74.29 2.05
C ALA A 575 14.78 -75.52 1.13
N LYS A 576 15.42 -75.42 -0.04
CA LYS A 576 15.62 -76.55 -0.96
C LYS A 576 16.41 -77.69 -0.33
N ILE A 577 17.51 -77.38 0.38
CA ILE A 577 18.31 -78.39 1.08
C ILE A 577 17.47 -79.07 2.17
N ILE A 578 16.72 -78.30 2.96
CA ILE A 578 15.89 -78.86 4.03
C ILE A 578 14.74 -79.70 3.46
N GLN A 579 14.14 -79.28 2.34
CA GLN A 579 13.10 -80.06 1.66
C GLN A 579 13.62 -81.43 1.23
N GLN A 580 14.83 -81.48 0.64
CA GLN A 580 15.50 -82.75 0.32
C GLN A 580 15.76 -83.59 1.56
N ARG A 581 16.14 -82.97 2.69
CA ARG A 581 16.36 -83.67 3.97
C ARG A 581 15.07 -84.26 4.54
N LEU A 582 13.95 -83.55 4.43
CA LEU A 582 12.64 -84.03 4.87
C LEU A 582 12.20 -85.25 4.07
N GLU A 583 12.52 -85.32 2.78
CA GLU A 583 12.23 -86.46 1.91
C GLU A 583 13.20 -87.63 2.07
N HIS A 584 14.31 -87.43 2.79
CA HIS A 584 15.37 -88.43 2.90
C HIS A 584 14.93 -89.66 3.71
N PRO A 585 15.25 -90.90 3.27
CA PRO A 585 14.87 -92.14 3.98
C PRO A 585 15.22 -92.16 5.47
N THR A 586 16.41 -91.69 5.83
CA THR A 586 16.88 -91.60 7.24
C THR A 586 15.99 -90.71 8.12
N TYR A 587 15.52 -89.58 7.59
CA TYR A 587 14.60 -88.70 8.31
C TYR A 587 13.22 -89.37 8.45
N GLN A 588 12.74 -90.00 7.37
CA GLN A 588 11.49 -90.75 7.38
C GLN A 588 11.52 -91.93 8.37
N ALA A 589 12.66 -92.62 8.51
CA ALA A 589 12.86 -93.65 9.53
C ALA A 589 12.73 -93.09 10.95
N SER A 590 13.32 -91.92 11.23
CA SER A 590 13.12 -91.26 12.53
C SER A 590 11.66 -90.85 12.75
N ILE A 591 10.96 -90.36 11.73
CA ILE A 591 9.53 -90.05 11.82
C ILE A 591 8.69 -91.31 12.11
N LYS A 592 9.02 -92.45 11.48
CA LYS A 592 8.40 -93.74 11.81
C LYS A 592 8.61 -94.10 13.29
N ILE A 593 9.82 -93.93 13.82
CA ILE A 593 10.12 -94.17 15.25
C ILE A 593 9.26 -93.27 16.14
N ILE A 594 9.24 -91.95 15.89
CA ILE A 594 8.47 -90.97 16.67
C ILE A 594 6.98 -91.33 16.67
N ASN A 595 6.43 -91.72 15.51
CA ASN A 595 5.04 -92.09 15.37
C ASN A 595 4.71 -93.42 16.08
N ALA A 596 5.59 -94.42 15.97
CA ALA A 596 5.42 -95.71 16.65
C ALA A 596 5.47 -95.56 18.18
N LEU A 597 6.41 -94.75 18.69
CA LEU A 597 6.47 -94.39 20.11
C LEU A 597 5.22 -93.65 20.56
N GLY A 598 4.76 -92.65 19.80
CA GLY A 598 3.53 -91.90 20.09
C GLY A 598 2.30 -92.79 20.19
N LYS A 599 2.10 -93.69 19.21
CA LYS A 599 1.00 -94.67 19.22
C LYS A 599 1.04 -95.57 20.46
N GLU A 600 2.23 -96.02 20.84
CA GLU A 600 2.39 -96.89 22.01
C GLU A 600 2.14 -96.14 23.32
N ILE A 601 2.57 -94.87 23.44
CA ILE A 601 2.27 -93.99 24.58
C ILE A 601 0.76 -93.80 24.74
N ILE A 602 0.06 -93.43 23.66
CA ILE A 602 -1.41 -93.25 23.66
C ILE A 602 -2.09 -94.56 24.09
N ARG A 603 -1.65 -95.70 23.54
CA ARG A 603 -2.20 -97.02 23.88
C ARG A 603 -2.03 -97.37 25.36
N LEU A 604 -0.94 -96.92 26.00
CA LEU A 604 -0.72 -97.13 27.44
C LEU A 604 -1.62 -96.21 28.26
N LEU A 605 -1.68 -94.92 27.94
CA LEU A 605 -2.54 -93.94 28.61
C LEU A 605 -4.01 -94.38 28.57
N GLN A 606 -4.55 -94.69 27.39
CA GLN A 606 -5.94 -95.13 27.24
C GLN A 606 -6.24 -96.43 28.01
N LYS A 607 -5.25 -97.33 28.14
CA LYS A 607 -5.43 -98.63 28.80
C LYS A 607 -5.36 -98.57 30.32
N TYR A 608 -4.53 -97.68 30.86
CA TYR A 608 -4.17 -97.68 32.28
C TYR A 608 -4.68 -96.45 33.03
N SER A 609 -4.87 -95.29 32.40
CA SER A 609 -5.43 -94.09 33.04
C SER A 609 -6.81 -94.34 33.67
N PRO A 610 -7.77 -95.03 33.01
CA PRO A 610 -9.08 -95.31 33.63
C PRO A 610 -9.00 -96.22 34.86
N LYS A 611 -7.94 -97.04 34.97
CA LYS A 611 -7.80 -98.02 36.06
C LYS A 611 -7.26 -97.41 37.35
N ILE A 612 -6.68 -96.22 37.26
CA ILE A 612 -6.01 -95.54 38.37
C ILE A 612 -6.82 -94.33 38.83
N GLN A 613 -7.75 -93.84 38.00
CA GLN A 613 -8.65 -92.74 38.30
C GLN A 613 -9.36 -92.90 39.66
N ASP A 614 -9.93 -94.08 39.93
CA ASP A 614 -10.66 -94.34 41.18
C ASP A 614 -9.77 -94.40 42.44
N PHE A 615 -8.45 -94.42 42.28
CA PHE A 615 -7.47 -94.55 43.37
C PHE A 615 -6.70 -93.25 43.66
N CYS A 616 -7.08 -92.15 43.00
CA CYS A 616 -6.43 -90.84 43.10
C CYS A 616 -7.29 -89.80 43.83
N ASN A 617 -6.70 -88.69 44.28
CA ASN A 617 -7.43 -87.54 44.82
C ASN A 617 -8.17 -86.76 43.70
N GLU A 618 -9.15 -85.93 44.07
CA GLU A 618 -10.04 -85.22 43.12
C GLU A 618 -9.27 -84.40 42.06
N GLU A 619 -8.16 -83.76 42.45
CA GLU A 619 -7.32 -82.97 41.54
C GLU A 619 -6.66 -83.84 40.46
N VAL A 620 -6.08 -84.99 40.83
CA VAL A 620 -5.47 -85.93 39.89
C VAL A 620 -6.53 -86.67 39.07
N GLN A 621 -7.73 -86.88 39.63
CA GLN A 621 -8.87 -87.43 38.89
C GLN A 621 -9.30 -86.52 37.73
N SER A 622 -9.28 -85.20 37.93
CA SER A 622 -9.54 -84.23 36.86
C SER A 622 -8.48 -84.32 35.75
N ILE A 623 -7.19 -84.33 36.11
CA ILE A 623 -6.09 -84.42 35.14
C ILE A 623 -6.14 -85.74 34.37
N LEU A 624 -6.44 -86.86 35.04
CA LEU A 624 -6.61 -88.16 34.38
C LEU A 624 -7.83 -88.19 33.46
N ALA A 625 -8.93 -87.51 33.82
CA ALA A 625 -10.10 -87.38 32.95
C ALA A 625 -9.76 -86.63 31.65
N ASP A 626 -8.98 -85.55 31.74
CA ASP A 626 -8.50 -84.80 30.58
C ASP A 626 -7.58 -85.65 29.68
N ILE A 627 -6.66 -86.42 30.29
CA ILE A 627 -5.78 -87.36 29.59
C ILE A 627 -6.59 -88.48 28.90
N ILE A 628 -7.68 -88.95 29.50
CA ILE A 628 -8.54 -89.97 28.91
C ILE A 628 -9.31 -89.41 27.71
N GLN A 629 -9.83 -88.19 27.81
CA GLN A 629 -10.57 -87.54 26.73
C GLN A 629 -9.66 -87.16 25.55
N SER A 630 -8.44 -86.71 25.84
CA SER A 630 -7.48 -86.22 24.84
C SER A 630 -6.05 -86.70 25.13
N PRO A 631 -5.75 -88.00 24.93
CA PRO A 631 -4.45 -88.57 25.25
C PRO A 631 -3.32 -88.01 24.37
N ASP A 632 -3.65 -87.49 23.19
CA ASP A 632 -2.68 -86.94 22.23
C ASP A 632 -2.01 -85.66 22.75
N LEU A 633 -2.66 -84.90 23.64
CA LEU A 633 -2.12 -83.65 24.20
C LEU A 633 -0.78 -83.84 24.92
N CYS A 634 -0.51 -85.03 25.46
CA CYS A 634 0.78 -85.32 26.08
C CYS A 634 1.93 -85.35 25.06
N LEU A 635 1.65 -85.63 23.79
CA LEU A 635 2.65 -85.74 22.74
C LEU A 635 3.11 -84.38 22.21
N ASP A 636 2.33 -83.33 22.45
CA ASP A 636 2.64 -81.95 22.03
C ASP A 636 3.52 -81.20 23.06
N LYS A 637 3.61 -81.72 24.29
CA LYS A 637 4.46 -81.16 25.33
C LYS A 637 5.94 -81.42 25.05
N LYS A 638 6.76 -80.37 25.22
CA LYS A 638 8.22 -80.43 25.08
C LYS A 638 8.93 -80.70 26.41
N GLU A 639 8.28 -80.35 27.51
CA GLU A 639 8.77 -80.45 28.88
C GLU A 639 7.62 -80.88 29.79
N PHE A 640 7.94 -81.61 30.85
CA PHE A 640 7.00 -82.17 31.81
C PHE A 640 7.42 -81.75 33.23
N SER A 641 6.46 -81.36 34.07
CA SER A 641 6.73 -81.01 35.47
C SER A 641 7.05 -82.25 36.32
N ASP A 642 7.66 -82.07 37.49
CA ASP A 642 7.94 -83.17 38.41
C ASP A 642 6.66 -83.90 38.86
N GLU A 643 5.57 -83.16 39.02
CA GLU A 643 4.25 -83.68 39.37
C GLU A 643 3.67 -84.53 38.24
N GLU A 644 3.83 -84.10 36.98
CA GLU A 644 3.44 -84.87 35.80
C GLU A 644 4.29 -86.13 35.64
N ASN A 645 5.59 -86.05 35.88
CA ASN A 645 6.49 -87.21 35.85
C ASN A 645 6.03 -88.28 36.85
N ILE A 646 5.71 -87.87 38.08
CA ILE A 646 5.17 -88.75 39.12
C ILE A 646 3.82 -89.33 38.68
N LEU A 647 2.95 -88.51 38.07
CA LEU A 647 1.64 -88.94 37.61
C LEU A 647 1.72 -89.99 36.49
N TYR A 648 2.49 -89.73 35.44
CA TYR A 648 2.64 -90.67 34.33
C TYR A 648 3.32 -91.97 34.77
N ASP A 649 4.28 -91.91 35.70
CA ASP A 649 4.88 -93.11 36.30
C ASP A 649 3.90 -93.92 37.15
N LYS A 650 2.94 -93.25 37.82
CA LYS A 650 1.82 -93.91 38.51
C LYS A 650 0.90 -94.61 37.51
N VAL A 651 0.60 -93.97 36.37
CA VAL A 651 -0.23 -94.56 35.30
C VAL A 651 0.43 -95.81 34.72
N ASP A 652 1.66 -95.65 34.22
CA ASP A 652 2.52 -96.75 33.79
C ASP A 652 3.96 -96.24 33.67
N ARG A 653 4.88 -96.84 34.44
CA ARG A 653 6.32 -96.49 34.50
C ARG A 653 7.05 -96.47 33.14
N ARG A 654 6.43 -96.96 32.07
CA ARG A 654 7.00 -96.96 30.72
C ARG A 654 6.67 -95.69 29.94
N ILE A 655 5.61 -94.97 30.30
CA ILE A 655 5.14 -93.79 29.57
C ILE A 655 6.22 -92.72 29.52
N MET A 656 6.79 -92.33 30.67
CA MET A 656 7.85 -91.31 30.71
C MET A 656 9.12 -91.73 29.98
N LYS A 657 9.49 -93.01 30.06
CA LYS A 657 10.64 -93.55 29.30
C LYS A 657 10.43 -93.41 27.79
N LEU A 658 9.24 -93.77 27.29
CA LEU A 658 8.92 -93.67 25.87
C LEU A 658 8.79 -92.22 25.40
N LEU A 659 8.24 -91.33 26.23
CA LEU A 659 8.18 -89.89 25.97
C LEU A 659 9.59 -89.29 25.84
N ASN A 660 10.50 -89.62 26.76
CA ASN A 660 11.88 -89.13 26.71
C ASN A 660 12.62 -89.59 25.45
N ILE A 661 12.45 -90.86 25.05
CA ILE A 661 13.03 -91.36 23.80
C ILE A 661 12.43 -90.63 22.60
N ARG A 662 11.11 -90.45 22.57
CA ARG A 662 10.42 -89.71 21.50
C ARG A 662 10.94 -88.27 21.39
N LEU A 663 11.07 -87.56 22.50
CA LEU A 663 11.61 -86.19 22.55
C LEU A 663 13.05 -86.11 22.06
N LEU A 664 13.87 -87.13 22.33
CA LEU A 664 15.25 -87.22 21.84
C LEU A 664 15.30 -87.27 20.30
N PHE A 665 14.51 -88.15 19.68
CA PHE A 665 14.40 -88.21 18.21
C PHE A 665 13.83 -86.91 17.61
N ILE A 666 12.85 -86.28 18.25
CA ILE A 666 12.32 -84.97 17.83
C ILE A 666 13.43 -83.90 17.89
N LYS A 667 14.26 -83.90 18.93
CA LYS A 667 15.37 -82.96 19.09
C LYS A 667 16.39 -83.11 17.97
N GLU A 668 16.79 -84.33 17.64
CA GLU A 668 17.71 -84.60 16.53
C GLU A 668 17.12 -84.20 15.18
N ASN A 669 15.83 -84.48 14.95
CA ASN A 669 15.14 -84.09 13.73
C ASN A 669 15.13 -82.57 13.57
N ASN A 670 14.80 -81.83 14.63
CA ASN A 670 14.82 -80.37 14.62
C ASN A 670 16.22 -79.78 14.41
N HIS A 671 17.27 -80.45 14.90
CA HIS A 671 18.65 -80.05 14.65
C HIS A 671 19.08 -80.30 13.20
N TYR A 672 18.58 -81.39 12.58
CA TYR A 672 18.88 -81.75 11.20
C TYR A 672 18.16 -80.90 10.15
N ILE A 673 16.90 -80.52 10.41
CA ILE A 673 16.10 -79.66 9.51
C ILE A 673 16.22 -78.17 9.85
N ASN A 674 17.22 -77.78 10.63
CA ASN A 674 17.42 -76.39 11.04
C ASN A 674 17.59 -75.43 9.85
N ILE A 675 17.13 -74.18 10.01
CA ILE A 675 17.28 -73.08 9.02
C ILE A 675 18.72 -72.95 8.53
N ASN A 676 19.70 -73.25 9.38
CA ASN A 676 21.10 -73.36 9.02
C ASN A 676 21.48 -74.81 8.72
N PRO A 677 21.33 -75.31 7.47
CA PRO A 677 21.57 -76.71 7.15
C PRO A 677 23.04 -77.13 7.34
N HIS A 678 23.97 -76.18 7.43
CA HIS A 678 25.40 -76.45 7.65
C HIS A 678 25.73 -76.93 9.07
N LEU A 679 24.82 -76.78 10.04
CA LEU A 679 25.07 -77.19 11.43
C LEU A 679 25.17 -78.70 11.58
N THR A 680 24.41 -79.45 10.78
CA THR A 680 24.38 -80.92 10.83
C THR A 680 24.40 -81.46 9.41
N ASN A 681 25.38 -82.31 9.11
CA ASN A 681 25.40 -83.01 7.84
C ASN A 681 24.64 -84.35 7.92
N HIS A 682 24.40 -84.97 6.76
CA HIS A 682 23.62 -86.19 6.68
C HIS A 682 24.24 -87.35 7.48
N THR A 683 25.55 -87.51 7.39
CA THR A 683 26.31 -88.56 8.08
C THR A 683 26.21 -88.44 9.59
N GLN A 684 26.44 -87.24 10.14
CA GLN A 684 26.34 -86.95 11.57
C GLN A 684 24.94 -87.24 12.11
N TYR A 685 23.90 -86.82 11.39
CA TYR A 685 22.51 -87.10 11.78
C TYR A 685 22.21 -88.60 11.76
N ARG A 686 22.64 -89.31 10.72
CA ARG A 686 22.47 -90.77 10.61
C ARG A 686 23.17 -91.50 11.75
N GLU A 687 24.41 -91.15 12.06
CA GLU A 687 25.18 -91.74 13.18
C GLU A 687 24.50 -91.47 14.52
N ALA A 688 23.99 -90.25 14.75
CA ALA A 688 23.23 -89.91 15.95
C ALA A 688 21.95 -90.76 16.07
N LEU A 689 21.19 -90.93 14.98
CA LEU A 689 20.01 -91.79 14.97
C LEU A 689 20.35 -93.25 15.23
N ILE A 690 21.39 -93.80 14.60
CA ILE A 690 21.85 -95.18 14.83
C ILE A 690 22.22 -95.36 16.30
N LYS A 691 22.96 -94.41 16.87
CA LYS A 691 23.32 -94.42 18.28
C LYS A 691 22.07 -94.42 19.17
N HIS A 692 21.12 -93.51 18.94
CA HIS A 692 19.88 -93.45 19.72
C HIS A 692 19.01 -94.71 19.58
N VAL A 693 18.96 -95.30 18.38
CA VAL A 693 18.30 -96.60 18.17
C VAL A 693 19.00 -97.69 18.97
N ASN A 694 20.32 -97.79 18.90
CA ASN A 694 21.09 -98.80 19.64
C ASN A 694 21.03 -98.59 21.15
N ASP A 695 20.99 -97.35 21.63
CA ASP A 695 20.94 -97.03 23.06
C ASP A 695 19.55 -97.28 23.66
N HIS A 696 18.47 -97.11 22.89
CA HIS A 696 17.11 -97.07 23.44
C HIS A 696 16.11 -98.11 22.89
N LEU A 697 16.28 -98.55 21.65
CA LEU A 697 15.33 -99.40 20.92
C LEU A 697 15.93 -100.72 20.42
N HIS A 698 17.25 -100.83 20.32
CA HIS A 698 18.00 -101.99 19.85
C HIS A 698 19.15 -102.33 20.83
N ASN A 699 18.83 -102.40 22.13
CA ASN A 699 19.78 -102.65 23.22
C ASN A 699 19.60 -104.00 23.93
N ASP A 700 20.58 -104.36 24.74
CA ASP A 700 20.57 -105.54 25.58
C ASP A 700 19.75 -105.35 26.87
N LYS A 701 18.71 -104.50 26.92
CA LYS A 701 17.91 -104.25 28.14
C LYS A 701 16.41 -104.06 27.90
N MET A 702 15.86 -104.65 26.85
CA MET A 702 14.46 -104.45 26.45
C MET A 702 13.41 -105.01 27.43
N GLU A 703 13.79 -105.89 28.34
CA GLU A 703 12.89 -106.46 29.35
C GLU A 703 12.30 -105.37 30.24
N HIS A 704 13.03 -104.25 30.44
CA HIS A 704 12.55 -103.12 31.22
C HIS A 704 11.25 -102.49 30.68
N TYR A 705 10.93 -102.70 29.40
CA TYR A 705 9.65 -102.27 28.81
C TYR A 705 8.50 -103.22 29.11
N SER A 706 8.73 -104.25 29.92
CA SER A 706 7.71 -105.09 30.55
C SER A 706 7.63 -104.91 32.07
N ASP A 707 8.47 -104.03 32.65
CA ASP A 707 8.38 -103.65 34.05
C ASP A 707 7.00 -103.02 34.36
N GLY A 708 6.48 -103.25 35.57
CA GLY A 708 5.17 -102.76 36.01
C GLY A 708 3.97 -103.61 35.58
N LYS A 709 4.06 -104.40 34.51
CA LYS A 709 2.99 -105.35 34.09
C LYS A 709 3.13 -106.72 34.76
N ARG A 710 4.34 -107.13 35.12
CA ARG A 710 4.66 -108.46 35.66
C ARG A 710 5.13 -108.33 37.11
N HIS A 711 4.84 -109.36 37.91
CA HIS A 711 5.34 -109.46 39.27
C HIS A 711 6.89 -109.46 39.26
N TYR A 712 7.51 -108.84 40.27
CA TYR A 712 8.97 -108.69 40.38
C TYR A 712 9.70 -110.01 40.17
N PHE A 713 9.22 -111.09 40.81
CA PHE A 713 9.79 -112.43 40.64
C PHE A 713 9.72 -112.95 39.20
N THR A 714 8.60 -112.73 38.48
CA THR A 714 8.47 -113.11 37.06
C THR A 714 9.46 -112.33 36.20
N GLN A 715 9.65 -111.04 36.49
CA GLN A 715 10.59 -110.20 35.76
C GLN A 715 12.05 -110.58 36.04
N TRP A 716 12.36 -110.99 37.28
CA TRP A 716 13.65 -111.55 37.65
C TRP A 716 13.94 -112.84 36.86
N ILE A 717 13.00 -113.79 36.81
CA ILE A 717 13.14 -115.02 36.01
C ILE A 717 13.38 -114.68 34.54
N ARG A 718 12.61 -113.73 33.99
CA ARG A 718 12.76 -113.33 32.58
C ARG A 718 14.16 -112.78 32.28
N THR A 719 14.66 -111.92 33.15
CA THR A 719 15.94 -111.22 32.95
C THR A 719 17.15 -112.12 33.20
N TYR A 720 17.16 -112.88 34.30
CA TYR A 720 18.35 -113.62 34.75
C TYR A 720 18.35 -115.10 34.37
N VAL A 721 17.21 -115.65 33.94
CA VAL A 721 17.10 -117.07 33.57
C VAL A 721 16.69 -117.23 32.11
N LEU A 722 15.51 -116.75 31.73
CA LEU A 722 14.97 -117.01 30.39
C LEU A 722 15.75 -116.32 29.29
N ARG A 723 16.21 -115.09 29.52
CA ARG A 723 16.99 -114.36 28.52
C ARG A 723 18.37 -114.98 28.28
N PRO A 724 19.21 -115.28 29.29
CA PRO A 724 20.47 -115.98 29.05
C PRO A 724 20.26 -117.34 28.36
N LEU A 725 19.21 -118.08 28.72
CA LEU A 725 18.86 -119.34 28.07
C LEU A 725 18.47 -119.15 26.59
N GLN A 726 17.63 -118.16 26.29
CA GLN A 726 17.24 -117.84 24.92
C GLN A 726 18.44 -117.36 24.09
N THR A 727 19.30 -116.53 24.68
CA THR A 727 20.55 -116.04 24.08
C THR A 727 21.47 -117.20 23.74
N THR A 728 21.63 -118.15 24.67
CA THR A 728 22.42 -119.36 24.47
C THR A 728 21.81 -120.23 23.39
N ALA A 729 20.49 -120.50 23.45
CA ALA A 729 19.78 -121.37 22.50
C ALA A 729 19.82 -120.85 21.05
N ILE A 730 19.66 -119.55 20.86
CA ILE A 730 19.75 -118.92 19.53
C ILE A 730 21.22 -118.91 19.06
N GLY A 731 22.16 -118.61 19.96
CA GLY A 731 23.59 -118.68 19.67
C GLY A 731 24.06 -120.06 19.24
N THR A 732 23.59 -121.15 19.87
CA THR A 732 23.89 -122.52 19.43
C THR A 732 23.22 -122.84 18.10
N TYR A 733 21.94 -122.49 17.92
CA TYR A 733 21.21 -122.74 16.67
C TYR A 733 21.89 -122.06 15.47
N ASP A 734 22.26 -120.80 15.59
CA ASP A 734 22.89 -120.04 14.52
C ASP A 734 24.33 -120.48 14.23
N TYR A 735 25.08 -120.89 15.27
CA TYR A 735 26.40 -121.51 15.12
C TYR A 735 26.34 -122.75 14.21
N PHE A 736 25.33 -123.60 14.39
CA PHE A 736 25.11 -124.76 13.52
C PHE A 736 24.53 -124.40 12.14
N ALA A 737 23.78 -123.30 12.03
CA ALA A 737 23.16 -122.84 10.78
C ALA A 737 24.07 -121.98 9.88
N LYS A 738 25.30 -121.66 10.31
CA LYS A 738 26.28 -120.82 9.58
C LYS A 738 25.72 -119.47 9.08
N ARG A 739 24.89 -118.80 9.89
CA ARG A 739 24.38 -117.45 9.56
C ARG A 739 25.32 -116.36 10.07
N ASP A 740 25.38 -115.25 9.33
CA ASP A 740 26.23 -114.10 9.63
C ASP A 740 25.75 -113.36 10.91
N ASN A 741 26.66 -113.17 11.87
CA ASN A 741 26.39 -112.84 13.29
C ASN A 741 25.91 -111.39 13.59
N LYS A 742 25.36 -110.64 12.63
CA LYS A 742 25.21 -109.18 12.79
C LYS A 742 23.96 -108.71 13.56
N HIS A 743 22.94 -109.56 13.76
CA HIS A 743 21.70 -109.18 14.48
C HIS A 743 21.36 -110.12 15.65
N GLN A 744 22.38 -110.79 16.18
CA GLN A 744 22.22 -112.10 16.79
C GLN A 744 21.78 -112.13 18.25
N PHE A 745 21.41 -111.01 18.89
CA PHE A 745 21.07 -110.99 20.32
C PHE A 745 19.86 -110.12 20.70
N PHE A 746 19.08 -109.69 19.70
CA PHE A 746 18.01 -108.72 19.91
C PHE A 746 16.63 -109.29 19.57
N TYR A 747 15.97 -109.83 20.60
CA TYR A 747 14.65 -110.48 20.51
C TYR A 747 13.82 -110.18 21.75
N ALA A 748 12.50 -110.34 21.63
CA ALA A 748 11.60 -110.21 22.77
C ALA A 748 11.75 -111.43 23.68
N THR A 749 11.99 -111.19 24.96
CA THR A 749 12.21 -112.26 25.94
C THR A 749 10.90 -112.99 26.23
N PRO A 750 10.85 -114.33 26.30
CA PRO A 750 9.64 -115.11 26.57
C PRO A 750 8.78 -114.49 27.67
N GLY A 751 7.49 -114.31 27.39
CA GLY A 751 6.56 -113.60 28.28
C GLY A 751 6.49 -112.08 28.10
N ALA A 752 7.17 -111.51 27.10
CA ALA A 752 7.18 -110.09 26.75
C ALA A 752 5.81 -109.43 26.69
N SER A 753 5.75 -108.19 27.19
CA SER A 753 4.61 -107.30 27.01
C SER A 753 4.44 -106.92 25.53
N VAL A 754 3.27 -106.39 25.17
CA VAL A 754 3.02 -105.88 23.82
C VAL A 754 3.99 -104.74 23.48
N THR A 755 4.27 -103.87 24.45
CA THR A 755 5.25 -102.79 24.34
C THR A 755 6.64 -103.31 24.00
N GLU A 756 7.16 -104.28 24.76
CA GLU A 756 8.47 -104.87 24.50
C GLU A 756 8.54 -105.52 23.11
N LYS A 757 7.51 -106.29 22.71
CA LYS A 757 7.47 -106.92 21.39
C LYS A 757 7.47 -105.89 20.25
N ASN A 758 6.66 -104.84 20.38
CA ASN A 758 6.55 -103.80 19.36
C ASN A 758 7.84 -102.97 19.25
N LEU A 759 8.46 -102.62 20.38
CA LEU A 759 9.72 -101.87 20.37
C LEU A 759 10.89 -102.70 19.87
N VAL A 760 10.93 -104.01 20.18
CA VAL A 760 11.95 -104.92 19.62
C VAL A 760 11.78 -105.05 18.10
N ALA A 761 10.54 -105.21 17.62
CA ALA A 761 10.28 -105.25 16.18
C ALA A 761 10.69 -103.94 15.49
N LEU A 762 10.32 -102.79 16.08
CA LEU A 762 10.70 -101.46 15.60
C LEU A 762 12.22 -101.27 15.62
N GLY A 763 12.91 -101.67 16.69
CA GLY A 763 14.37 -101.56 16.80
C GLY A 763 15.10 -102.38 15.73
N ASN A 764 14.63 -103.60 15.46
CA ASN A 764 15.17 -104.44 14.38
C ASN A 764 14.94 -103.84 12.99
N GLU A 765 13.72 -103.38 12.72
CA GLU A 765 13.36 -102.74 11.45
C GLU A 765 14.19 -101.47 11.22
N MET A 766 14.25 -100.58 12.21
CA MET A 766 14.93 -99.30 12.10
C MET A 766 16.46 -99.44 12.10
N SER A 767 17.03 -100.38 12.85
CA SER A 767 18.46 -100.69 12.77
C SER A 767 18.83 -101.16 11.36
N SER A 768 18.03 -102.04 10.76
CA SER A 768 18.23 -102.47 9.37
C SER A 768 18.02 -101.34 8.36
N GLU A 769 16.94 -100.56 8.47
CA GLU A 769 16.66 -99.42 7.58
C GLU A 769 17.74 -98.33 7.67
N LEU A 770 18.19 -97.98 8.87
CA LEU A 770 19.24 -96.97 9.07
C LEU A 770 20.63 -97.45 8.66
N MET A 771 20.92 -98.76 8.75
CA MET A 771 22.20 -99.35 8.30
C MET A 771 22.23 -99.56 6.77
N SER A 772 21.09 -99.84 6.15
CA SER A 772 20.96 -100.02 4.69
C SER A 772 20.70 -98.72 3.93
N ALA A 773 20.28 -97.64 4.61
CA ALA A 773 20.12 -96.33 4.00
C ALA A 773 21.44 -95.87 3.36
N PRO A 774 21.41 -95.28 2.14
CA PRO A 774 22.61 -94.79 1.47
C PRO A 774 23.33 -93.75 2.34
N ALA A 775 24.65 -93.85 2.42
CA ALA A 775 25.48 -92.80 3.00
C ALA A 775 25.65 -91.69 1.95
N ALA A 776 24.69 -90.76 1.92
CA ALA A 776 24.64 -89.56 1.05
C ALA A 776 24.90 -89.79 -0.46
#